data_AF-A0A5Q6RQ09-F1
#
_entry.id   AF-A0A5Q6RQ09-F1
#
_cell.length_a   1.000
_cell.length_b   1.000
_cell.length_c   1.000
_cell.angle_alpha   90.00
_cell.angle_beta   90.00
_cell.angle_gamma   90.00
#
_symmetry.space_group_name_H-M   'P 1'
#
loop_
_entity.id
_entity.type
_entity.pdbx_description
1 polymer ?
#
loop_
_entity_poly.entity_id
_entity_poly.type
_entity_poly.pdbx_seq_one_letter_code
_entity_poly.pdbx_strand_id
1 'polypeptide(L)'
;MSVTATRPRLEPGAAPPPVQERRKLPRWAWGLVVVGVWILIWAFTKGQDTLQMPQRAHTDVQQALTEFRDAVLASRDTNPVVQLTYQIGAWFVDLVSWLQRLVSIPDLPRPVPQIGWLGVVALATWAGLAAAGWRIAILVGASFLSFGLFGYWSDSMDLLIITGIAVTIAILIGIPLAVYYGTAGRTGVKAVTTVLDLMQTMPTFVYLSPVVLFFGIGASAAVVCTVIYAVPPIIRIAGYGIRNVSATTIEATDSSGQTRWQRLTKVQLPMARSTIVVGINQTTMAALSMATIAAFVDGPGLGQPVLSALFRNDVGNAFVPGALIVVIAVMLDRTTTAASEASEKAARGQIDLRMRRLVLAVTGVGALVAVWMSRQFLWAAEFPTTSWGPTVADAVDSFFTWITDTFDGLTQAVADAVTNGLLNPLQDLIAESPWWLTALAILALALVFGGLKALLPTVVCLVGLRVLGLWHDAMITLTMVLVATLLVMVLAVVLGVWMARRRMVDLAIRPFLDAGQTIPPFVYLIPVLALFGPSRFTAIIAGVVYAAPIAIKLVADGVRNVSTTTLEAARSTGSTTWQEITKVQLPMAQGSLVLAANQGLLYVLSMVVIGGMVGAGALGYDIVLGASRSEEWGKGAAAGISIVLLGIMLDRIMRASARTDTD
;
A
#
# COMPACT_ATOMS: atom_id res chain seq x y z
N MET A 1 -8.88 74.55 11.33
CA MET A 1 -9.35 74.63 9.92
C MET A 1 -8.92 73.37 9.20
N SER A 2 -9.83 72.39 9.11
CA SER A 2 -9.62 71.09 8.46
C SER A 2 -10.07 71.16 7.01
N VAL A 3 -9.15 70.93 6.07
CA VAL A 3 -9.44 70.86 4.64
C VAL A 3 -10.05 69.50 4.33
N THR A 4 -11.36 69.49 4.06
CA THR A 4 -12.12 68.35 3.55
C THR A 4 -11.74 68.14 2.07
N ALA A 5 -11.01 67.06 1.78
CA ALA A 5 -10.76 66.63 0.42
C ALA A 5 -12.06 66.10 -0.21
N THR A 6 -12.60 66.84 -1.18
CA THR A 6 -13.73 66.43 -2.02
C THR A 6 -13.31 65.25 -2.90
N ARG A 7 -13.99 64.10 -2.74
CA ARG A 7 -13.88 62.99 -3.71
C ARG A 7 -14.51 63.44 -5.04
N PRO A 8 -13.91 63.14 -6.20
CA PRO A 8 -14.52 63.47 -7.50
C PRO A 8 -15.83 62.70 -7.68
N ARG A 9 -16.85 63.36 -8.25
CA ARG A 9 -18.08 62.70 -8.70
C ARG A 9 -17.74 61.76 -9.86
N LEU A 10 -18.04 60.48 -9.70
CA LEU A 10 -18.05 59.52 -10.81
C LEU A 10 -19.23 59.89 -11.73
N GLU A 11 -18.94 60.22 -12.99
CA GLU A 11 -19.97 60.41 -14.00
C GLU A 11 -20.70 59.08 -14.25
N PRO A 12 -22.04 59.04 -14.19
CA PRO A 12 -22.79 57.83 -14.52
C PRO A 12 -22.76 57.62 -16.04
N GLY A 13 -21.94 56.66 -16.49
CA GLY A 13 -21.83 56.28 -17.90
C GLY A 13 -20.42 55.95 -18.40
N ALA A 14 -19.38 56.23 -17.62
CA ALA A 14 -18.01 55.84 -18.00
C ALA A 14 -17.84 54.33 -17.85
N ALA A 15 -17.66 53.63 -18.97
CA ALA A 15 -17.27 52.22 -18.96
C ALA A 15 -15.99 52.08 -18.12
N PRO A 16 -15.92 51.11 -17.19
CA PRO A 16 -14.71 50.88 -16.42
C PRO A 16 -13.54 50.65 -17.39
N PRO A 17 -12.36 51.24 -17.14
CA PRO A 17 -11.21 51.02 -18.01
C PRO A 17 -10.98 49.51 -18.14
N PRO A 18 -10.67 49.00 -19.34
CA PRO A 18 -10.41 47.58 -19.52
C PRO A 18 -9.30 47.20 -18.56
N VAL A 19 -9.61 46.28 -17.63
CA VAL A 19 -8.63 45.71 -16.73
C VAL A 19 -7.58 45.07 -17.64
N GLN A 20 -6.42 45.72 -17.78
CA GLN A 20 -5.26 45.11 -18.40
C GLN A 20 -4.80 44.01 -17.44
N GLU A 21 -5.43 42.84 -17.54
CA GLU A 21 -4.85 41.62 -17.01
C GLU A 21 -3.53 41.44 -17.75
N ARG A 22 -2.42 41.85 -17.12
CA ARG A 22 -1.09 41.38 -17.52
C ARG A 22 -1.20 39.86 -17.53
N ARG A 23 -1.29 39.25 -18.72
CA ARG A 23 -1.31 37.80 -18.91
C ARG A 23 -0.04 37.23 -18.28
N LYS A 24 -0.12 36.85 -17.00
CA LYS A 24 0.93 36.08 -16.35
C LYS A 24 0.94 34.73 -17.05
N LEU A 25 2.11 34.34 -17.57
CA LEU A 25 2.27 33.03 -18.16
C LEU A 25 1.81 31.97 -17.15
N PRO A 26 1.04 30.96 -17.60
CA PRO A 26 0.60 29.90 -16.71
C PRO A 26 1.80 29.11 -16.17
N ARG A 27 1.68 28.53 -14.97
CA ARG A 27 2.80 27.85 -14.29
C ARG A 27 3.43 26.73 -15.11
N TRP A 28 2.63 25.98 -15.86
CA TRP A 28 3.14 24.93 -16.75
C TRP A 28 4.11 25.48 -17.81
N ALA A 29 3.90 26.72 -18.28
CA ALA A 29 4.80 27.35 -19.24
C ALA A 29 6.16 27.68 -18.58
N TRP A 30 6.17 28.12 -17.33
CA TRP A 30 7.40 28.29 -16.56
C TRP A 30 8.12 26.95 -16.30
N GLY A 31 7.36 25.88 -16.05
CA GLY A 31 7.92 24.53 -15.94
C GLY A 31 8.63 24.10 -17.22
N LEU A 32 8.04 24.35 -18.39
CA LEU A 32 8.67 24.08 -19.69
C LEU A 32 9.93 24.92 -19.92
N VAL A 33 9.95 26.18 -19.48
CA VAL A 33 11.16 27.00 -19.54
C VAL A 33 12.29 26.39 -18.70
N VAL A 34 11.99 25.95 -17.48
CA VAL A 34 12.98 25.27 -16.61
C VAL A 34 13.52 24.01 -17.28
N VAL A 35 12.63 23.16 -17.81
CA VAL A 35 13.04 21.92 -18.51
C VAL A 35 13.84 22.24 -19.78
N GLY A 36 13.45 23.25 -20.55
CA GLY A 36 14.16 23.67 -21.76
C GLY A 36 15.58 24.17 -21.45
N VAL A 37 15.72 25.01 -20.42
CA VAL A 37 17.05 25.46 -19.95
C VAL A 37 17.88 24.29 -19.43
N TRP A 38 17.27 23.35 -18.70
CA TRP A 38 17.95 22.16 -18.21
C TRP A 38 18.49 21.32 -19.38
N ILE A 39 17.66 21.02 -20.39
CA ILE A 39 18.09 20.26 -21.58
C ILE A 39 19.22 20.97 -22.32
N LEU A 40 19.15 22.31 -22.46
CA LEU A 40 20.21 23.08 -23.12
C LEU A 40 21.55 22.95 -22.38
N ILE A 41 21.57 23.09 -21.05
CA ILE A 41 22.82 22.98 -20.27
C ILE A 41 23.30 21.51 -20.23
N TRP A 42 22.38 20.56 -20.08
CA TRP A 42 22.67 19.13 -20.08
C TRP A 42 23.37 18.69 -21.36
N ALA A 43 22.94 19.20 -22.52
CA ALA A 43 23.55 18.87 -23.81
C ALA A 43 25.08 19.14 -23.87
N PHE A 44 25.58 20.09 -23.07
CA PHE A 44 27.01 20.40 -22.96
C PHE A 44 27.72 19.75 -21.76
N THR A 45 26.98 19.21 -20.80
CA THR A 45 27.51 18.75 -19.50
C THR A 45 27.23 17.28 -19.19
N LYS A 46 26.63 16.54 -20.13
CA LYS A 46 26.30 15.12 -19.99
C LYS A 46 27.51 14.29 -19.55
N GLY A 47 27.31 13.46 -18.53
CA GLY A 47 28.31 12.54 -18.00
C GLY A 47 29.34 13.18 -17.07
N GLN A 48 29.25 14.48 -16.77
CA GLN A 48 30.12 15.16 -15.82
C GLN A 48 29.47 15.23 -14.44
N ASP A 49 30.26 15.04 -13.37
CA ASP A 49 29.81 15.18 -11.98
C ASP A 49 28.49 14.46 -11.64
N THR A 50 28.26 13.27 -12.20
CA THR A 50 27.02 12.50 -12.01
C THR A 50 26.91 11.87 -10.61
N LEU A 51 28.02 11.87 -9.86
CA LEU A 51 28.17 11.22 -8.55
C LEU A 51 27.86 9.71 -8.58
N GLN A 52 28.11 9.06 -9.71
CA GLN A 52 28.03 7.61 -9.81
C GLN A 52 29.12 6.98 -8.95
N MET A 53 28.73 6.07 -8.06
CA MET A 53 29.66 5.31 -7.23
C MET A 53 29.77 3.86 -7.74
N PRO A 54 30.95 3.23 -7.62
CA PRO A 54 31.06 1.79 -7.81
C PRO A 54 30.09 1.04 -6.91
N GLN A 55 29.56 -0.09 -7.37
CA GLN A 55 28.50 -0.82 -6.67
C GLN A 55 28.85 -1.22 -5.22
N ARG A 56 30.14 -1.48 -4.92
CA ARG A 56 30.62 -1.84 -3.57
C ARG A 56 31.39 -0.72 -2.86
N ALA A 57 31.37 0.49 -3.43
CA ALA A 57 31.95 1.64 -2.74
C ALA A 57 30.99 2.11 -1.65
N HIS A 58 31.55 2.51 -0.51
CA HIS A 58 30.79 3.03 0.62
C HIS A 58 31.22 4.46 0.95
N THR A 59 30.27 5.27 1.39
CA THR A 59 30.56 6.54 2.05
C THR A 59 30.77 6.36 3.55
N ASP A 60 31.41 7.33 4.21
CA ASP A 60 31.60 7.34 5.66
C ASP A 60 30.26 7.19 6.42
N VAL A 61 29.18 7.77 5.89
CA VAL A 61 27.84 7.64 6.47
C VAL A 61 27.33 6.20 6.35
N GLN A 62 27.51 5.56 5.21
CA GLN A 62 27.10 4.17 5.01
C GLN A 62 27.91 3.21 5.90
N GLN A 63 29.21 3.46 6.05
CA GLN A 63 30.05 2.70 6.98
C GLN A 63 29.61 2.91 8.43
N ALA A 64 29.38 4.15 8.84
CA ALA A 64 28.88 4.47 10.18
C ALA A 64 27.53 3.78 10.50
N LEU A 65 26.65 3.63 9.49
CA LEU A 65 25.41 2.85 9.64
C LEU A 65 25.70 1.36 9.84
N THR A 66 26.61 0.77 9.07
CA THR A 66 27.03 -0.64 9.26
C THR A 66 27.67 -0.83 10.64
N GLU A 67 28.56 0.06 11.06
CA GLU A 67 29.18 0.05 12.39
C GLU A 67 28.15 0.20 13.51
N PHE A 68 27.14 1.06 13.34
CA PHE A 68 26.04 1.19 14.28
C PHE A 68 25.30 -0.13 14.47
N ARG A 69 24.98 -0.83 13.36
CA ARG A 69 24.37 -2.16 13.44
C ARG A 69 25.28 -3.14 14.18
N ASP A 70 26.57 -3.16 13.87
CA ASP A 70 27.52 -4.06 14.50
C ASP A 70 27.65 -3.77 16.01
N ALA A 71 27.59 -2.50 16.41
CA ALA A 71 27.53 -2.11 17.82
C ALA A 71 26.22 -2.57 18.50
N VAL A 72 25.09 -2.50 17.81
CA VAL A 72 23.81 -3.04 18.32
C VAL A 72 23.88 -4.56 18.50
N LEU A 73 24.42 -5.28 17.53
CA LEU A 73 24.60 -6.74 17.61
C LEU A 73 25.59 -7.13 18.72
N ALA A 74 26.72 -6.44 18.83
CA ALA A 74 27.73 -6.67 19.86
C ALA A 74 27.20 -6.36 21.28
N SER A 75 26.27 -5.41 21.39
CA SER A 75 25.65 -5.04 22.66
C SER A 75 24.38 -5.84 22.99
N ARG A 76 24.05 -6.88 22.21
CA ARG A 76 22.84 -7.69 22.41
C ARG A 76 22.70 -8.25 23.82
N ASP A 77 23.81 -8.66 24.43
CA ASP A 77 23.83 -9.28 25.76
C ASP A 77 24.11 -8.28 26.90
N THR A 78 24.40 -7.01 26.59
CA THR A 78 24.75 -5.99 27.59
C THR A 78 23.77 -4.82 27.63
N ASN A 79 23.16 -4.48 26.50
CA ASN A 79 22.23 -3.37 26.37
C ASN A 79 20.81 -3.79 26.77
N PRO A 80 20.23 -3.19 27.82
CA PRO A 80 18.91 -3.58 28.32
C PRO A 80 17.78 -3.35 27.30
N VAL A 81 17.93 -2.36 26.41
CA VAL A 81 16.93 -2.08 25.37
C VAL A 81 16.95 -3.19 24.30
N VAL A 82 18.14 -3.60 23.88
CA VAL A 82 18.29 -4.68 22.88
C VAL A 82 17.84 -6.01 23.48
N GLN A 83 18.19 -6.30 24.74
CA GLN A 83 17.68 -7.50 25.42
C GLN A 83 16.15 -7.52 25.48
N LEU A 84 15.52 -6.39 25.81
CA LEU A 84 14.05 -6.29 25.85
C LEU A 84 13.43 -6.62 24.49
N THR A 85 13.98 -6.12 23.37
CA THR A 85 13.44 -6.41 22.04
C THR A 85 13.58 -7.89 21.68
N TYR A 86 14.70 -8.53 22.04
CA TYR A 86 14.88 -9.97 21.85
C TYR A 86 13.98 -10.82 22.77
N GLN A 87 13.71 -10.38 24.00
CA GLN A 87 12.77 -11.06 24.90
C GLN A 87 11.34 -11.00 24.37
N ILE A 88 10.92 -9.83 23.87
CA ILE A 88 9.63 -9.67 23.18
C ILE A 88 9.60 -10.56 21.93
N GLY A 89 10.70 -10.62 21.17
CA GLY A 89 10.84 -11.51 20.02
C GLY A 89 10.68 -12.98 20.39
N ALA A 90 11.34 -13.44 21.47
CA ALA A 90 11.22 -14.80 21.97
C ALA A 90 9.77 -15.13 22.38
N TRP A 91 9.10 -14.20 23.07
CA TRP A 91 7.68 -14.35 23.42
C TRP A 91 6.80 -14.54 22.17
N PHE A 92 7.06 -13.79 21.09
CA PHE A 92 6.36 -13.99 19.82
C PHE A 92 6.63 -15.36 19.21
N VAL A 93 7.89 -15.81 19.21
CA VAL A 93 8.26 -17.13 18.70
C VAL A 93 7.57 -18.23 19.50
N ASP A 94 7.53 -18.13 20.82
CA ASP A 94 6.86 -19.09 21.70
C ASP A 94 5.34 -19.10 21.45
N LEU A 95 4.72 -17.92 21.34
CA LEU A 95 3.29 -17.79 21.06
C LEU A 95 2.93 -18.39 19.69
N VAL A 96 3.72 -18.08 18.65
CA VAL A 96 3.52 -18.62 17.30
C VAL A 96 3.71 -20.13 17.32
N SER A 97 4.80 -20.62 17.90
CA SER A 97 5.09 -22.05 17.99
C SER A 97 4.02 -22.82 18.74
N TRP A 98 3.48 -22.24 19.82
CA TRP A 98 2.36 -22.82 20.56
C TRP A 98 1.12 -22.94 19.68
N LEU A 99 0.75 -21.89 18.94
CA LEU A 99 -0.38 -21.93 18.00
C LEU A 99 -0.14 -22.88 16.83
N GLN A 100 1.09 -22.95 16.32
CA GLN A 100 1.45 -23.87 15.24
C GLN A 100 1.29 -25.32 15.68
N ARG A 101 1.74 -25.69 16.89
CA ARG A 101 1.55 -27.06 17.43
C ARG A 101 0.09 -27.46 17.56
N LEU A 102 -0.79 -26.47 17.76
CA LEU A 102 -2.23 -26.73 17.78
C LEU A 102 -2.78 -27.11 16.40
N VAL A 103 -2.25 -26.53 15.32
CA VAL A 103 -2.95 -26.47 14.03
C VAL A 103 -2.12 -26.88 12.80
N SER A 104 -0.84 -26.52 12.72
CA SER A 104 0.00 -26.66 11.51
C SER A 104 1.21 -27.58 11.63
N ILE A 105 1.85 -27.68 12.81
CA ILE A 105 3.06 -28.51 13.01
C ILE A 105 2.83 -29.65 14.01
N PRO A 106 3.61 -30.75 13.94
CA PRO A 106 3.55 -31.85 14.90
C PRO A 106 3.87 -31.42 16.36
N ASP A 107 3.22 -32.06 17.33
CA ASP A 107 3.43 -31.84 18.77
C ASP A 107 3.88 -33.13 19.47
N LEU A 108 5.20 -33.36 19.52
CA LEU A 108 5.79 -34.61 20.01
C LEU A 108 5.35 -34.93 21.45
N PRO A 109 5.01 -36.20 21.75
CA PRO A 109 5.26 -37.42 20.96
C PRO A 109 4.24 -37.69 19.83
N ARG A 110 3.24 -36.84 19.63
CA ARG A 110 2.26 -37.01 18.55
C ARG A 110 2.84 -36.47 17.23
N PRO A 111 2.87 -37.27 16.14
CA PRO A 111 3.47 -36.85 14.86
C PRO A 111 2.58 -35.89 14.05
N VAL A 112 1.47 -35.42 14.61
CA VAL A 112 0.48 -34.54 13.95
C VAL A 112 0.03 -33.43 14.92
N PRO A 113 -0.54 -32.32 14.42
CA PRO A 113 -1.00 -31.21 15.25
C PRO A 113 -2.11 -31.62 16.24
N GLN A 114 -2.33 -30.82 17.29
CA GLN A 114 -3.31 -31.17 18.33
C GLN A 114 -4.76 -31.24 17.82
N ILE A 115 -5.20 -30.26 17.03
CA ILE A 115 -6.58 -30.14 16.56
C ILE A 115 -6.76 -30.80 15.19
N GLY A 116 -5.69 -30.93 14.40
CA GLY A 116 -5.65 -31.52 13.05
C GLY A 116 -6.64 -30.91 12.04
N TRP A 117 -6.56 -31.31 10.77
CA TRP A 117 -7.27 -30.56 9.71
C TRP A 117 -8.79 -30.57 9.87
N LEU A 118 -9.41 -31.73 10.14
CA LEU A 118 -10.87 -31.84 10.23
C LEU A 118 -11.43 -31.00 11.39
N GLY A 119 -10.74 -31.03 12.54
CA GLY A 119 -11.10 -30.24 13.71
C GLY A 119 -10.99 -28.74 13.42
N VAL A 120 -9.93 -28.31 12.74
CA VAL A 120 -9.71 -26.91 12.37
C VAL A 120 -10.79 -26.42 11.39
N VAL A 121 -11.08 -27.18 10.33
CA VAL A 121 -12.16 -26.83 9.37
C VAL A 121 -13.49 -26.71 10.10
N ALA A 122 -13.81 -27.66 10.99
CA ALA A 122 -15.07 -27.65 11.72
C ALA A 122 -15.18 -26.46 12.69
N LEU A 123 -14.11 -26.14 13.44
CA LEU A 123 -14.06 -24.98 14.33
C LEU A 123 -14.15 -23.67 13.57
N ALA A 124 -13.42 -23.53 12.45
CA ALA A 124 -13.45 -22.33 11.63
C ALA A 124 -14.83 -22.12 10.98
N THR A 125 -15.41 -23.19 10.43
CA THR A 125 -16.77 -23.17 9.85
C THR A 125 -17.81 -22.79 10.89
N TRP A 126 -17.70 -23.35 12.10
CA TRP A 126 -18.56 -22.99 13.23
C TRP A 126 -18.37 -21.54 13.67
N ALA A 127 -17.14 -21.04 13.73
CA ALA A 127 -16.86 -19.63 14.02
C ALA A 127 -17.46 -18.70 12.95
N GLY A 128 -17.38 -19.06 11.67
CA GLY A 128 -18.03 -18.33 10.57
C GLY A 128 -19.57 -18.30 10.71
N LEU A 129 -20.16 -19.44 11.07
CA LEU A 129 -21.59 -19.54 11.38
C LEU A 129 -21.98 -18.64 12.56
N ALA A 130 -21.18 -18.65 13.62
CA ALA A 130 -21.37 -17.82 14.81
C ALA A 130 -21.28 -16.33 14.51
N ALA A 131 -20.31 -15.92 13.68
CA ALA A 131 -20.06 -14.53 13.33
C ALA A 131 -21.19 -13.95 12.47
N ALA A 132 -21.57 -14.64 11.39
CA ALA A 132 -22.33 -14.02 10.30
C ALA A 132 -23.35 -14.94 9.60
N GLY A 133 -23.57 -16.17 10.11
CA GLY A 133 -24.56 -17.09 9.58
C GLY A 133 -24.04 -18.04 8.49
N TRP A 134 -24.95 -18.82 7.90
CA TRP A 134 -24.62 -19.99 7.08
C TRP A 134 -23.82 -19.69 5.81
N ARG A 135 -24.07 -18.54 5.16
CA ARG A 135 -23.35 -18.15 3.93
C ARG A 135 -21.86 -17.97 4.19
N ILE A 136 -21.53 -17.36 5.33
CA ILE A 136 -20.14 -17.19 5.76
C ILE A 136 -19.55 -18.50 6.25
N ALA A 137 -20.34 -19.36 6.91
CA ALA A 137 -19.90 -20.70 7.27
C ALA A 137 -19.44 -21.50 6.04
N ILE A 138 -20.23 -21.48 4.95
CA ILE A 138 -19.85 -22.14 3.68
C ILE A 138 -18.59 -21.53 3.09
N LEU A 139 -18.49 -20.20 3.05
CA LEU A 139 -17.29 -19.52 2.54
C LEU A 139 -16.04 -19.93 3.33
N VAL A 140 -16.11 -19.92 4.66
CA VAL A 140 -15.00 -20.30 5.53
C VAL A 140 -14.66 -21.78 5.36
N GLY A 141 -15.65 -22.67 5.39
CA GLY A 141 -15.43 -24.10 5.18
C GLY A 141 -14.79 -24.41 3.82
N ALA A 142 -15.30 -23.81 2.74
CA ALA A 142 -14.74 -23.97 1.41
C ALA A 142 -13.31 -23.41 1.29
N SER A 143 -13.04 -22.27 1.94
CA SER A 143 -11.70 -21.66 1.96
C SER A 143 -10.70 -22.58 2.66
N PHE A 144 -11.02 -23.08 3.85
CA PHE A 144 -10.13 -23.98 4.58
C PHE A 144 -9.89 -25.31 3.84
N LEU A 145 -10.93 -25.88 3.23
CA LEU A 145 -10.77 -27.07 2.40
C LEU A 145 -9.86 -26.81 1.19
N SER A 146 -9.95 -25.63 0.57
CA SER A 146 -9.09 -25.27 -0.57
C SER A 146 -7.60 -25.28 -0.21
N PHE A 147 -7.23 -24.86 1.01
CA PHE A 147 -5.82 -24.83 1.45
C PHE A 147 -5.19 -26.21 1.38
N GLY A 148 -5.90 -27.23 1.87
CA GLY A 148 -5.45 -28.61 1.80
C GLY A 148 -5.54 -29.19 0.40
N LEU A 149 -6.64 -28.94 -0.33
CA LEU A 149 -6.82 -29.44 -1.71
C LEU A 149 -5.71 -28.96 -2.65
N PHE A 150 -5.16 -27.77 -2.43
CA PHE A 150 -4.04 -27.25 -3.21
C PHE A 150 -2.65 -27.59 -2.65
N GLY A 151 -2.58 -28.32 -1.52
CA GLY A 151 -1.32 -28.80 -0.94
C GLY A 151 -0.58 -27.80 -0.04
N TYR A 152 -1.21 -26.69 0.35
CA TYR A 152 -0.60 -25.63 1.17
C TYR A 152 -1.32 -25.46 2.51
N TRP A 153 -1.73 -26.57 3.14
CA TRP A 153 -2.43 -26.53 4.43
C TRP A 153 -1.59 -25.84 5.51
N SER A 154 -0.38 -26.34 5.77
CA SER A 154 0.50 -25.81 6.82
C SER A 154 0.86 -24.35 6.58
N ASP A 155 1.21 -23.99 5.33
CA ASP A 155 1.54 -22.61 4.97
C ASP A 155 0.35 -21.65 5.14
N SER A 156 -0.87 -22.11 4.84
CA SER A 156 -2.08 -21.30 5.01
C SER A 156 -2.41 -21.10 6.50
N MET A 157 -2.24 -22.13 7.32
CA MET A 157 -2.44 -22.05 8.76
C MET A 157 -1.42 -21.11 9.42
N ASP A 158 -0.15 -21.22 9.04
CA ASP A 158 0.90 -20.35 9.54
C ASP A 158 0.65 -18.89 9.18
N LEU A 159 0.21 -18.62 7.94
CA LEU A 159 -0.17 -17.27 7.55
C LEU A 159 -1.34 -16.72 8.39
N LEU A 160 -2.37 -17.53 8.64
CA LEU A 160 -3.50 -17.14 9.50
C LEU A 160 -3.07 -16.88 10.94
N ILE A 161 -2.11 -17.65 11.48
CA ILE A 161 -1.55 -17.45 12.83
C ILE A 161 -0.82 -16.12 12.91
N ILE A 162 0.15 -15.85 12.03
CA ILE A 162 0.92 -14.60 12.04
C ILE A 162 -0.01 -13.40 11.85
N THR A 163 -0.88 -13.48 10.85
CA THR A 163 -1.83 -12.41 10.54
C THR A 163 -2.76 -12.16 11.72
N GLY A 164 -3.30 -13.22 12.33
CA GLY A 164 -4.18 -13.12 13.49
C GLY A 164 -3.52 -12.45 14.70
N ILE A 165 -2.28 -12.84 15.02
CA ILE A 165 -1.49 -12.22 16.10
C ILE A 165 -1.24 -10.74 15.78
N ALA A 166 -0.75 -10.45 14.58
CA ALA A 166 -0.40 -9.08 14.18
C ALA A 166 -1.62 -8.17 14.15
N VAL A 167 -2.76 -8.62 13.60
CA VAL A 167 -4.02 -7.86 13.58
C VAL A 167 -4.53 -7.61 14.99
N THR A 168 -4.47 -8.62 15.87
CA THR A 168 -4.89 -8.45 17.27
C THR A 168 -4.08 -7.36 17.96
N ILE A 169 -2.76 -7.38 17.80
CA ILE A 169 -1.86 -6.37 18.37
C ILE A 169 -2.09 -5.00 17.74
N ALA A 170 -2.26 -4.95 16.41
CA ALA A 170 -2.54 -3.72 15.69
C ALA A 170 -3.85 -3.07 16.13
N ILE A 171 -4.88 -3.86 16.46
CA ILE A 171 -6.15 -3.37 17.02
C ILE A 171 -5.95 -2.88 18.46
N LEU A 172 -5.23 -3.64 19.30
CA LEU A 172 -4.94 -3.28 20.69
C LEU A 172 -4.17 -1.96 20.81
N ILE A 173 -3.23 -1.69 19.88
CA ILE A 173 -2.48 -0.43 19.81
C ILE A 173 -3.29 0.65 19.08
N GLY A 174 -3.94 0.26 17.98
CA GLY A 174 -4.57 1.17 17.02
C GLY A 174 -5.86 1.81 17.51
N ILE A 175 -6.72 1.09 18.25
CA ILE A 175 -7.97 1.66 18.79
C ILE A 175 -7.69 2.76 19.82
N PRO A 176 -6.81 2.58 20.82
CA PRO A 176 -6.45 3.67 21.73
C PRO A 176 -5.88 4.90 21.01
N LEU A 177 -4.99 4.68 20.04
CA LEU A 177 -4.43 5.78 19.23
C LEU A 177 -5.49 6.43 18.32
N ALA A 178 -6.47 5.67 17.81
CA ALA A 178 -7.61 6.19 17.07
C ALA A 178 -8.50 7.08 17.95
N VAL A 179 -8.75 6.67 19.19
CA VAL A 179 -9.51 7.45 20.17
C VAL A 179 -8.76 8.76 20.49
N TYR A 180 -7.44 8.69 20.69
CA TYR A 180 -6.62 9.88 20.87
C TYR A 180 -6.70 10.78 19.63
N TYR A 181 -6.53 10.25 18.42
CA TYR A 181 -6.62 11.01 17.17
C TYR A 181 -8.00 11.67 16.98
N GLY A 182 -9.07 10.94 17.27
CA GLY A 182 -10.45 11.40 17.11
C GLY A 182 -10.83 12.51 18.10
N THR A 183 -10.26 12.48 19.31
CA THR A 183 -10.56 13.46 20.37
C THR A 183 -9.52 14.58 20.52
N ALA A 184 -8.35 14.45 19.90
CA ALA A 184 -7.27 15.44 19.97
C ALA A 184 -7.58 16.76 19.24
N GLY A 185 -6.98 17.83 19.77
CA GLY A 185 -6.94 19.14 19.12
C GLY A 185 -6.09 19.15 17.84
N ARG A 186 -6.08 20.29 17.13
CA ARG A 186 -5.42 20.42 15.81
C ARG A 186 -3.93 20.00 15.83
N THR A 187 -3.21 20.29 16.91
CA THR A 187 -1.79 19.93 17.03
C THR A 187 -1.58 18.42 17.16
N GLY A 188 -2.37 17.74 18.00
CA GLY A 188 -2.28 16.28 18.15
C GLY A 188 -2.60 15.54 16.85
N VAL A 189 -3.62 15.98 16.13
CA VAL A 189 -3.96 15.44 14.80
C VAL A 189 -2.80 15.59 13.82
N LYS A 190 -2.16 16.77 13.77
CA LYS A 190 -1.01 17.02 12.89
C LYS A 190 0.18 16.11 13.25
N ALA A 191 0.47 15.94 14.54
CA ALA A 191 1.55 15.08 15.01
C ALA A 191 1.31 13.62 14.62
N VAL A 192 0.14 13.06 14.95
CA VAL A 192 -0.21 11.68 14.59
C VAL A 192 -0.24 11.50 13.08
N THR A 193 -0.86 12.41 12.31
CA THR A 193 -0.90 12.32 10.85
C THR A 193 0.50 12.29 10.25
N THR A 194 1.46 13.03 10.80
CA THR A 194 2.85 13.03 10.32
C THR A 194 3.52 11.67 10.53
N VAL A 195 3.32 11.05 11.69
CA VAL A 195 3.85 9.71 11.97
C VAL A 195 3.19 8.67 11.07
N LEU A 196 1.86 8.72 10.92
CA LEU A 196 1.12 7.80 10.06
C LEU A 196 1.53 7.95 8.58
N ASP A 197 1.69 9.18 8.11
CA ASP A 197 2.16 9.46 6.75
C ASP A 197 3.57 8.90 6.54
N LEU A 198 4.46 9.05 7.52
CA LEU A 198 5.79 8.46 7.47
C LEU A 198 5.71 6.93 7.37
N MET A 199 4.97 6.27 8.27
CA MET A 199 4.81 4.81 8.28
C MET A 199 4.23 4.26 6.96
N GLN A 200 3.34 5.00 6.30
CA GLN A 200 2.70 4.57 5.05
C GLN A 200 3.51 4.89 3.80
N THR A 201 4.45 5.83 3.88
CA THR A 201 5.29 6.23 2.73
C THR A 201 6.62 5.50 2.70
N MET A 202 7.06 4.92 3.83
CA MET A 202 8.24 4.06 3.86
C MET A 202 7.97 2.75 3.12
N PRO A 203 8.78 2.39 2.11
CA PRO A 203 8.73 1.06 1.52
C PRO A 203 9.02 0.01 2.60
N THR A 204 8.32 -1.12 2.52
CA THR A 204 8.34 -2.14 3.57
C THR A 204 9.74 -2.66 3.90
N PHE A 205 10.57 -2.87 2.89
CA PHE A 205 11.94 -3.33 3.06
C PHE A 205 12.83 -2.38 3.86
N VAL A 206 12.50 -1.08 3.90
CA VAL A 206 13.29 -0.08 4.62
C VAL A 206 13.23 -0.32 6.13
N TYR A 207 12.05 -0.66 6.66
CA TYR A 207 11.91 -0.98 8.08
C TYR A 207 12.12 -2.47 8.40
N LEU A 208 12.09 -3.36 7.40
CA LEU A 208 12.39 -4.78 7.58
C LEU A 208 13.78 -4.99 8.21
N SER A 209 14.78 -4.28 7.68
CA SER A 209 16.18 -4.35 8.11
C SER A 209 16.39 -4.00 9.61
N PRO A 210 15.93 -2.84 10.12
CA PRO A 210 16.02 -2.55 11.55
C PRO A 210 15.13 -3.47 12.40
N VAL A 211 13.98 -3.95 11.92
CA VAL A 211 13.16 -4.90 12.70
C VAL A 211 13.92 -6.22 12.91
N VAL A 212 14.58 -6.76 11.89
CA VAL A 212 15.42 -7.97 12.02
C VAL A 212 16.55 -7.76 13.02
N LEU A 213 17.18 -6.58 13.00
CA LEU A 213 18.27 -6.24 13.93
C LEU A 213 17.84 -6.35 15.40
N PHE A 214 16.64 -5.87 15.74
CA PHE A 214 16.14 -5.81 17.12
C PHE A 214 15.33 -7.03 17.56
N PHE A 215 14.60 -7.69 16.65
CA PHE A 215 13.67 -8.78 16.97
C PHE A 215 14.14 -10.16 16.48
N GLY A 216 15.26 -10.22 15.75
CA GLY A 216 15.77 -11.42 15.13
C GLY A 216 15.07 -11.79 13.82
N ILE A 217 15.55 -12.85 13.17
CA ILE A 217 14.94 -13.44 11.97
C ILE A 217 13.84 -14.43 12.39
N GLY A 218 12.79 -14.54 11.59
CA GLY A 218 11.73 -15.54 11.73
C GLY A 218 10.36 -14.93 12.06
N ALA A 219 9.56 -15.70 12.80
CA ALA A 219 8.18 -15.35 13.14
C ALA A 219 8.04 -14.03 13.94
N SER A 220 9.01 -13.69 14.79
CA SER A 220 9.01 -12.44 15.57
C SER A 220 9.06 -11.20 14.67
N ALA A 221 10.03 -11.12 13.76
CA ALA A 221 10.15 -10.01 12.81
C ALA A 221 8.95 -9.96 11.87
N ALA A 222 8.44 -11.11 11.42
CA ALA A 222 7.23 -11.18 10.60
C ALA A 222 6.02 -10.53 11.30
N VAL A 223 5.77 -10.87 12.58
CA VAL A 223 4.69 -10.27 13.37
C VAL A 223 4.91 -8.76 13.54
N VAL A 224 6.11 -8.33 13.95
CA VAL A 224 6.40 -6.91 14.22
C VAL A 224 6.27 -6.06 12.95
N CYS A 225 6.85 -6.50 11.83
CA CYS A 225 6.72 -5.82 10.56
C CYS A 225 5.25 -5.70 10.12
N THR A 226 4.47 -6.77 10.28
CA THR A 226 3.04 -6.80 9.97
C THR A 226 2.26 -5.83 10.86
N VAL A 227 2.58 -5.74 12.15
CA VAL A 227 1.97 -4.75 13.06
C VAL A 227 2.28 -3.32 12.60
N ILE A 228 3.55 -3.02 12.31
CA ILE A 228 3.97 -1.67 11.86
C ILE A 228 3.18 -1.25 10.60
N TYR A 229 3.00 -2.17 9.65
CA TYR A 229 2.27 -1.91 8.42
C TYR A 229 0.75 -1.80 8.61
N ALA A 230 0.17 -2.61 9.53
CA ALA A 230 -1.27 -2.74 9.69
C ALA A 230 -1.90 -1.75 10.70
N VAL A 231 -1.10 -1.10 11.55
CA VAL A 231 -1.57 -0.11 12.54
C VAL A 231 -2.11 1.20 11.92
N PRO A 232 -1.50 1.80 10.88
CA PRO A 232 -1.97 3.09 10.36
C PRO A 232 -3.42 3.13 9.85
N PRO A 233 -3.93 2.11 9.11
CA PRO A 233 -5.33 2.07 8.67
C PRO A 233 -6.34 2.17 9.82
N ILE A 234 -6.22 1.39 10.89
CA ILE A 234 -7.15 1.44 12.02
C ILE A 234 -7.11 2.80 12.71
N ILE A 235 -5.94 3.40 12.94
CA ILE A 235 -5.84 4.72 13.58
C ILE A 235 -6.56 5.78 12.74
N ARG A 236 -6.28 5.81 11.44
CA ARG A 236 -6.82 6.83 10.53
C ARG A 236 -8.33 6.66 10.34
N ILE A 237 -8.80 5.45 10.05
CA ILE A 237 -10.21 5.20 9.73
C ILE A 237 -11.08 5.30 10.99
N ALA A 238 -10.74 4.59 12.06
CA ALA A 238 -11.51 4.66 13.30
C ALA A 238 -11.47 6.07 13.91
N GLY A 239 -10.30 6.71 13.88
CA GLY A 239 -10.13 8.07 14.40
C GLY A 239 -10.93 9.10 13.60
N TYR A 240 -11.02 8.97 12.28
CA TYR A 240 -11.91 9.77 11.43
C TYR A 240 -13.38 9.55 11.81
N GLY A 241 -13.81 8.30 12.01
CA GLY A 241 -15.18 7.98 12.43
C GLY A 241 -15.57 8.66 13.75
N ILE A 242 -14.68 8.62 14.75
CA ILE A 242 -14.90 9.25 16.06
C ILE A 242 -14.96 10.78 15.93
N ARG A 243 -14.12 11.37 15.08
CA ARG A 243 -14.03 12.83 14.92
C ARG A 243 -15.23 13.43 14.17
N ASN A 244 -15.84 12.69 13.24
CA ASN A 244 -16.92 13.19 12.39
C ASN A 244 -18.33 12.88 12.94
N VAL A 245 -18.43 12.54 14.22
CA VAL A 245 -19.72 12.52 14.92
C VAL A 245 -20.32 13.93 14.88
N SER A 246 -21.61 14.04 14.55
CA SER A 246 -22.30 15.31 14.34
C SER A 246 -22.15 16.28 15.50
N ALA A 247 -21.79 17.53 15.17
CA ALA A 247 -21.63 18.59 16.16
C ALA A 247 -22.89 18.78 17.01
N THR A 248 -24.08 18.73 16.39
CA THR A 248 -25.37 18.84 17.08
C THR A 248 -25.60 17.73 18.10
N THR A 249 -25.13 16.51 17.82
CA THR A 249 -25.21 15.38 18.77
C THR A 249 -24.25 15.57 19.93
N ILE A 250 -23.05 16.11 19.66
CA ILE A 250 -22.09 16.46 20.71
C ILE A 250 -22.63 17.58 21.59
N GLU A 251 -23.20 18.65 21.01
CA GLU A 251 -23.81 19.76 21.74
C GLU A 251 -24.99 19.29 22.60
N ALA A 252 -25.88 18.46 22.06
CA ALA A 252 -27.00 17.89 22.84
C ALA A 252 -26.52 17.03 24.02
N THR A 253 -25.42 16.29 23.83
CA THR A 253 -24.80 15.46 24.87
C THR A 253 -24.16 16.33 25.95
N ASP A 254 -23.49 17.42 25.55
CA ASP A 254 -22.86 18.38 26.46
C ASP A 254 -23.92 19.18 27.24
N SER A 255 -25.03 19.58 26.61
CA SER A 255 -26.19 20.20 27.28
C SER A 255 -26.88 19.26 28.29
N SER A 256 -26.73 17.94 28.11
CA SER A 256 -27.22 16.93 29.06
C SER A 256 -26.27 16.70 30.25
N GLY A 257 -25.18 17.48 30.36
CA GLY A 257 -24.23 17.41 31.48
C GLY A 257 -23.29 16.19 31.45
N GLN A 258 -23.16 15.51 30.31
CA GLN A 258 -22.31 14.32 30.23
C GLN A 258 -20.82 14.69 30.27
N THR A 259 -20.02 13.88 30.99
CA THR A 259 -18.56 14.03 31.02
C THR A 259 -17.95 13.60 29.69
N ARG A 260 -16.71 14.05 29.40
CA ARG A 260 -15.98 13.64 28.19
C ARG A 260 -15.89 12.11 28.02
N TRP A 261 -15.75 11.39 29.14
CA TRP A 261 -15.70 9.93 29.12
C TRP A 261 -17.06 9.29 28.83
N GLN A 262 -18.14 9.84 29.40
CA GLN A 262 -19.51 9.40 29.09
C GLN A 262 -19.85 9.67 27.62
N ARG A 263 -19.52 10.86 27.11
CA ARG A 263 -19.68 11.21 25.70
C ARG A 263 -18.91 10.29 24.77
N LEU A 264 -17.65 9.98 25.10
CA LEU A 264 -16.83 9.07 24.29
C LEU A 264 -17.42 7.66 24.26
N THR A 265 -17.72 7.09 25.43
CA THR A 265 -18.13 5.68 25.56
C THR A 265 -19.59 5.43 25.20
N LYS A 266 -20.50 6.37 25.47
CA LYS A 266 -21.94 6.22 25.25
C LYS A 266 -22.44 6.82 23.93
N VAL A 267 -21.70 7.73 23.32
CA VAL A 267 -22.12 8.43 22.08
C VAL A 267 -21.12 8.22 20.96
N GLN A 268 -19.87 8.69 21.11
CA GLN A 268 -18.92 8.70 19.99
C GLN A 268 -18.52 7.30 19.51
N LEU A 269 -18.10 6.41 20.43
CA LEU A 269 -17.70 5.05 20.07
C LEU A 269 -18.87 4.24 19.47
N PRO A 270 -20.09 4.24 20.05
CA PRO A 270 -21.24 3.57 19.45
C PRO A 270 -21.61 4.11 18.07
N MET A 271 -21.56 5.43 17.86
CA MET A 271 -21.87 6.03 16.56
C MET A 271 -20.78 5.77 15.51
N ALA A 272 -19.51 5.67 15.94
CA ALA A 272 -18.38 5.37 15.05
C ALA A 272 -18.19 3.86 14.79
N ARG A 273 -19.01 2.97 15.37
CA ARG A 273 -18.80 1.51 15.33
C ARG A 273 -18.62 0.94 13.93
N SER A 274 -19.40 1.40 12.96
CA SER A 274 -19.32 0.93 11.56
C SER A 274 -17.97 1.29 10.96
N THR A 275 -17.53 2.53 11.16
CA THR A 275 -16.23 3.02 10.71
C THR A 275 -15.08 2.32 11.43
N ILE A 276 -15.21 2.01 12.73
CA ILE A 276 -14.21 1.22 13.47
C ILE A 276 -14.07 -0.18 12.84
N VAL A 277 -15.18 -0.85 12.51
CA VAL A 277 -15.13 -2.16 11.87
C VAL A 277 -14.53 -2.08 10.46
N VAL A 278 -14.82 -1.04 9.69
CA VAL A 278 -14.11 -0.79 8.41
C VAL A 278 -12.60 -0.64 8.66
N GLY A 279 -12.20 0.08 9.71
CA GLY A 279 -10.79 0.20 10.10
C GLY A 279 -10.13 -1.14 10.44
N ILE A 280 -10.83 -2.00 11.19
CA ILE A 280 -10.37 -3.36 11.53
C ILE A 280 -10.20 -4.19 10.27
N ASN A 281 -11.17 -4.11 9.35
CA ASN A 281 -11.10 -4.82 8.08
C ASN A 281 -9.89 -4.37 7.25
N GLN A 282 -9.66 -3.05 7.13
CA GLN A 282 -8.49 -2.53 6.41
C GLN A 282 -7.15 -2.88 7.08
N THR A 283 -7.11 -2.94 8.41
CA THR A 283 -5.95 -3.45 9.15
C THR A 283 -5.71 -4.93 8.88
N THR A 284 -6.76 -5.74 8.76
CA THR A 284 -6.65 -7.16 8.40
C THR A 284 -6.13 -7.33 6.97
N MET A 285 -6.66 -6.56 6.02
CA MET A 285 -6.20 -6.58 4.63
C MET A 285 -4.75 -6.10 4.49
N ALA A 286 -4.35 -5.06 5.23
CA ALA A 286 -2.96 -4.60 5.27
C ALA A 286 -2.03 -5.65 5.88
N ALA A 287 -2.47 -6.36 6.92
CA ALA A 287 -1.68 -7.44 7.51
C ALA A 287 -1.46 -8.59 6.50
N LEU A 288 -2.47 -8.94 5.71
CA LEU A 288 -2.34 -9.97 4.68
C LEU A 288 -1.44 -9.55 3.51
N SER A 289 -1.45 -8.29 3.09
CA SER A 289 -0.53 -7.85 2.03
C SER A 289 0.93 -7.93 2.47
N MET A 290 1.19 -7.91 3.78
CA MET A 290 2.52 -8.11 4.35
C MET A 290 3.00 -9.57 4.30
N ALA A 291 2.09 -10.54 4.12
CA ALA A 291 2.39 -11.98 4.13
C ALA A 291 3.60 -12.37 3.28
N THR A 292 3.65 -11.88 2.04
CA THR A 292 4.71 -12.21 1.09
C THR A 292 6.02 -11.48 1.38
N ILE A 293 5.96 -10.29 1.99
CA ILE A 293 7.17 -9.56 2.36
C ILE A 293 7.77 -10.14 3.66
N ALA A 294 6.93 -10.64 4.57
CA ALA A 294 7.37 -11.33 5.78
C ALA A 294 8.23 -12.58 5.49
N ALA A 295 8.06 -13.22 4.33
CA ALA A 295 8.90 -14.34 3.91
C ALA A 295 10.39 -13.96 3.76
N PHE A 296 10.71 -12.68 3.48
CA PHE A 296 12.11 -12.22 3.40
C PHE A 296 12.83 -12.23 4.75
N VAL A 297 12.09 -12.25 5.85
CA VAL A 297 12.65 -12.41 7.20
C VAL A 297 12.39 -13.79 7.75
N ASP A 298 12.19 -14.78 6.88
CA ASP A 298 11.89 -16.15 7.25
C ASP A 298 10.59 -16.29 8.06
N GLY A 299 9.63 -15.39 7.82
CA GLY A 299 8.29 -15.50 8.38
C GLY A 299 7.55 -16.72 7.84
N PRO A 300 6.95 -17.58 8.68
CA PRO A 300 6.26 -18.77 8.20
C PRO A 300 4.97 -18.44 7.41
N GLY A 301 4.57 -19.35 6.51
CA GLY A 301 3.32 -19.28 5.76
C GLY A 301 3.47 -19.08 4.24
N LEU A 302 2.34 -18.84 3.56
CA LEU A 302 2.24 -18.82 2.08
C LEU A 302 3.19 -17.86 1.34
N GLY A 303 3.81 -16.90 2.04
CA GLY A 303 4.81 -16.02 1.43
C GLY A 303 6.07 -16.76 0.96
N GLN A 304 6.50 -17.80 1.67
CA GLN A 304 7.70 -18.58 1.38
C GLN A 304 7.65 -19.32 0.03
N PRO A 305 6.59 -20.08 -0.29
CA PRO A 305 6.48 -20.74 -1.59
C PRO A 305 6.37 -19.72 -2.75
N VAL A 306 5.68 -18.59 -2.55
CA VAL A 306 5.64 -17.50 -3.54
C VAL A 306 7.04 -16.94 -3.81
N LEU A 307 7.80 -16.66 -2.75
CA LEU A 307 9.15 -16.11 -2.87
C LEU A 307 10.12 -17.10 -3.52
N SER A 308 10.02 -18.38 -3.16
CA SER A 308 10.83 -19.45 -3.75
C SER A 308 10.54 -19.62 -5.25
N ALA A 309 9.28 -19.52 -5.65
CA ALA A 309 8.87 -19.59 -7.05
C ALA A 309 9.34 -18.36 -7.85
N LEU A 310 9.32 -17.16 -7.24
CA LEU A 310 9.88 -15.95 -7.86
C LEU A 310 11.37 -16.11 -8.20
N PHE A 311 12.18 -16.57 -7.25
CA PHE A 311 13.62 -16.74 -7.49
C PHE A 311 13.96 -17.83 -8.51
N ARG A 312 13.05 -18.79 -8.71
CA ARG A 312 13.16 -19.82 -9.75
C ARG A 312 12.52 -19.41 -11.08
N ASN A 313 11.87 -18.24 -11.15
CA ASN A 313 11.06 -17.79 -12.28
C ASN A 313 9.99 -18.82 -12.69
N ASP A 314 9.31 -19.41 -11.72
CA ASP A 314 8.31 -20.46 -11.89
C ASP A 314 6.91 -19.88 -11.67
N VAL A 315 6.20 -19.61 -12.77
CA VAL A 315 4.91 -18.91 -12.73
C VAL A 315 3.81 -19.80 -12.15
N GLY A 316 3.80 -21.08 -12.56
CA GLY A 316 2.82 -22.07 -12.11
C GLY A 316 2.84 -22.25 -10.59
N ASN A 317 4.01 -22.55 -10.02
CA ASN A 317 4.15 -22.80 -8.58
C ASN A 317 4.02 -21.54 -7.73
N ALA A 318 4.12 -20.34 -8.32
CA ALA A 318 3.82 -19.11 -7.63
C ALA A 318 2.33 -18.77 -7.59
N PHE A 319 1.60 -19.13 -8.65
CA PHE A 319 0.20 -18.78 -8.81
C PHE A 319 -0.67 -19.43 -7.72
N VAL A 320 -0.47 -20.72 -7.44
CA VAL A 320 -1.30 -21.47 -6.48
C VAL A 320 -1.24 -20.86 -5.07
N PRO A 321 -0.07 -20.69 -4.42
CA PRO A 321 -0.01 -20.07 -3.10
C PRO A 321 -0.44 -18.59 -3.14
N GLY A 322 -0.17 -17.86 -4.23
CA GLY A 322 -0.66 -16.50 -4.42
C GLY A 322 -2.19 -16.41 -4.45
N ALA A 323 -2.86 -17.33 -5.15
CA ALA A 323 -4.32 -17.43 -5.19
C ALA A 323 -4.89 -17.79 -3.82
N LEU A 324 -4.22 -18.65 -3.04
CA LEU A 324 -4.63 -18.97 -1.67
C LEU A 324 -4.54 -17.77 -0.72
N ILE A 325 -3.54 -16.89 -0.87
CA ILE A 325 -3.49 -15.63 -0.11
C ILE A 325 -4.73 -14.77 -0.42
N VAL A 326 -5.15 -14.70 -1.69
CA VAL A 326 -6.38 -13.99 -2.09
C VAL A 326 -7.63 -14.65 -1.51
N VAL A 327 -7.70 -15.98 -1.49
CA VAL A 327 -8.80 -16.73 -0.85
C VAL A 327 -8.90 -16.38 0.64
N ILE A 328 -7.76 -16.36 1.36
CA ILE A 328 -7.72 -15.93 2.77
C ILE A 328 -8.19 -14.49 2.91
N ALA A 329 -7.75 -13.58 2.04
CA ALA A 329 -8.14 -12.18 2.05
C ALA A 329 -9.66 -12.00 1.86
N VAL A 330 -10.24 -12.65 0.85
CA VAL A 330 -11.69 -12.63 0.61
C VAL A 330 -12.44 -13.26 1.78
N MET A 331 -11.95 -14.37 2.34
CA MET A 331 -12.57 -15.03 3.49
C MET A 331 -12.62 -14.08 4.70
N LEU A 332 -11.51 -13.45 5.05
CA LEU A 332 -11.44 -12.52 6.20
C LEU A 332 -12.25 -11.24 5.96
N ASP A 333 -12.19 -10.66 4.76
CA ASP A 333 -12.95 -9.46 4.39
C ASP A 333 -14.46 -9.69 4.50
N ARG A 334 -14.95 -10.77 3.88
CA ARG A 334 -16.38 -11.10 3.87
C ARG A 334 -16.88 -11.48 5.26
N THR A 335 -16.09 -12.21 6.04
CA THR A 335 -16.45 -12.60 7.41
C THR A 335 -16.53 -11.39 8.33
N THR A 336 -15.54 -10.49 8.29
CA THR A 336 -15.49 -9.27 9.12
C THR A 336 -16.64 -8.33 8.77
N THR A 337 -16.87 -8.08 7.48
CA THR A 337 -17.96 -7.23 6.99
C THR A 337 -19.33 -7.80 7.39
N ALA A 338 -19.56 -9.08 7.14
CA ALA A 338 -20.84 -9.71 7.44
C ALA A 338 -21.11 -9.81 8.95
N ALA A 339 -20.07 -9.98 9.79
CA ALA A 339 -20.19 -9.94 11.25
C ALA A 339 -20.68 -8.57 11.74
N SER A 340 -20.19 -7.48 11.12
CA SER A 340 -20.66 -6.11 11.39
C SER A 340 -22.15 -5.95 11.10
N GLU A 341 -22.58 -6.35 9.90
CA GLU A 341 -23.98 -6.25 9.49
C GLU A 341 -24.90 -7.13 10.35
N ALA A 342 -24.43 -8.32 10.72
CA ALA A 342 -25.17 -9.24 11.58
C ALA A 342 -25.37 -8.67 12.99
N SER A 343 -24.34 -8.02 13.55
CA SER A 343 -24.43 -7.30 14.83
C SER A 343 -25.46 -6.17 14.77
N GLU A 344 -25.48 -5.42 13.67
CA GLU A 344 -26.47 -4.35 13.47
C GLU A 344 -27.90 -4.88 13.34
N LYS A 345 -28.11 -5.97 12.59
CA LYS A 345 -29.42 -6.64 12.46
C LYS A 345 -29.90 -7.21 13.80
N ALA A 346 -29.00 -7.79 14.60
CA ALA A 346 -29.31 -8.26 15.95
C ALA A 346 -29.73 -7.11 16.88
N ALA A 347 -29.01 -5.98 16.84
CA ALA A 347 -29.36 -4.78 17.60
C ALA A 347 -30.74 -4.19 17.22
N ARG A 348 -31.18 -4.40 15.97
CA ARG A 348 -32.51 -4.03 15.47
C ARG A 348 -33.61 -5.06 15.79
N GLY A 349 -33.30 -6.14 16.52
CA GLY A 349 -34.28 -7.19 16.86
C GLY A 349 -34.72 -8.06 15.68
N GLN A 350 -34.00 -8.03 14.56
CA GLN A 350 -34.38 -8.73 13.32
C GLN A 350 -33.93 -10.21 13.29
N ILE A 351 -33.30 -10.70 14.36
CA ILE A 351 -32.75 -12.06 14.46
C ILE A 351 -33.34 -12.74 15.69
N ASP A 352 -33.92 -13.93 15.50
CA ASP A 352 -34.33 -14.78 16.62
C ASP A 352 -33.08 -15.33 17.33
N LEU A 353 -32.78 -14.76 18.49
CA LEU A 353 -31.64 -15.11 19.31
C LEU A 353 -31.74 -16.52 19.91
N ARG A 354 -32.94 -17.06 20.15
CA ARG A 354 -33.12 -18.39 20.72
C ARG A 354 -32.76 -19.46 19.71
N MET A 355 -33.34 -19.37 18.51
CA MET A 355 -33.03 -20.28 17.41
C MET A 355 -31.55 -20.22 17.04
N ARG A 356 -30.98 -19.02 16.99
CA ARG A 356 -29.53 -18.84 16.73
C ARG A 356 -28.67 -19.53 17.77
N ARG A 357 -28.97 -19.38 19.07
CA ARG A 357 -28.21 -20.06 20.15
C ARG A 357 -28.33 -21.58 20.05
N LEU A 358 -29.51 -22.11 19.74
CA LEU A 358 -29.71 -23.56 19.58
C LEU A 358 -28.90 -24.10 18.41
N VAL A 359 -28.98 -23.45 17.25
CA VAL A 359 -28.18 -23.82 16.07
C VAL A 359 -26.69 -23.80 16.37
N LEU A 360 -26.20 -22.77 17.05
CA LEU A 360 -24.79 -22.67 17.45
C LEU A 360 -24.38 -23.73 18.47
N ALA A 361 -25.26 -24.10 19.40
CA ALA A 361 -25.00 -25.18 20.35
C ALA A 361 -24.89 -26.55 19.64
N VAL A 362 -25.86 -26.89 18.78
CA VAL A 362 -25.87 -28.16 18.05
C VAL A 362 -24.66 -28.28 17.12
N THR A 363 -24.40 -27.25 16.33
CA THR A 363 -23.24 -27.22 15.43
C THR A 363 -21.91 -27.16 16.20
N GLY A 364 -21.89 -26.54 17.38
CA GLY A 364 -20.72 -26.51 18.26
C GLY A 364 -20.38 -27.89 18.80
N VAL A 365 -21.37 -28.70 19.16
CA VAL A 365 -21.16 -30.12 19.50
C VAL A 365 -20.57 -30.87 18.31
N GLY A 366 -21.08 -30.65 17.10
CA GLY A 366 -20.51 -31.24 15.87
C GLY A 366 -19.03 -30.86 15.66
N ALA A 367 -18.67 -29.60 15.90
CA ALA A 367 -17.28 -29.15 15.83
C ALA A 367 -16.39 -29.82 16.89
N LEU A 368 -16.88 -29.96 18.13
CA LEU A 368 -16.15 -30.67 19.20
C LEU A 368 -15.96 -32.16 18.87
N VAL A 369 -16.97 -32.81 18.27
CA VAL A 369 -16.85 -34.19 17.78
C VAL A 369 -15.78 -34.29 16.70
N ALA A 370 -15.72 -33.35 15.75
CA ALA A 370 -14.68 -33.32 14.73
C ALA A 370 -13.27 -33.12 15.32
N VAL A 371 -13.12 -32.27 16.34
CA VAL A 371 -11.87 -32.11 17.09
C VAL A 371 -11.50 -33.41 17.79
N TRP A 372 -12.45 -34.07 18.46
CA TRP A 372 -12.22 -35.36 19.10
C TRP A 372 -11.79 -36.42 18.06
N MET A 373 -12.47 -36.52 16.92
CA MET A 373 -12.11 -37.45 15.84
C MET A 373 -10.71 -37.17 15.32
N SER A 374 -10.38 -35.90 15.09
CA SER A 374 -9.05 -35.49 14.67
C SER A 374 -7.96 -35.86 15.69
N ARG A 375 -8.28 -35.90 16.99
CA ARG A 375 -7.35 -36.40 18.01
C ARG A 375 -7.15 -37.91 18.01
N GLN A 376 -8.16 -38.67 17.59
CA GLN A 376 -8.13 -40.13 17.64
C GLN A 376 -7.68 -40.78 16.32
N PHE A 377 -7.94 -40.16 15.18
CA PHE A 377 -7.73 -40.75 13.85
C PHE A 377 -6.74 -39.96 13.01
N LEU A 378 -5.77 -40.66 12.41
CA LEU A 378 -4.74 -40.03 11.57
C LEU A 378 -5.33 -39.36 10.31
N TRP A 379 -6.29 -40.01 9.64
CA TRP A 379 -6.95 -39.46 8.44
C TRP A 379 -7.72 -38.16 8.72
N ALA A 380 -8.14 -37.93 9.97
CA ALA A 380 -8.82 -36.71 10.39
C ALA A 380 -7.83 -35.64 10.88
N ALA A 381 -6.62 -36.05 11.25
CA ALA A 381 -5.56 -35.15 11.70
C ALA A 381 -4.72 -34.60 10.54
N GLU A 382 -4.34 -35.46 9.61
CA GLU A 382 -3.50 -35.15 8.45
C GLU A 382 -4.36 -35.01 7.20
N PHE A 383 -4.15 -33.93 6.46
CA PHE A 383 -4.91 -33.68 5.24
C PHE A 383 -4.52 -34.73 4.18
N PRO A 384 -5.46 -35.26 3.39
CA PRO A 384 -5.15 -36.23 2.34
C PRO A 384 -4.04 -35.76 1.39
N THR A 385 -3.14 -36.66 0.99
CA THR A 385 -1.98 -36.33 0.13
C THR A 385 -2.34 -36.01 -1.32
N THR A 386 -3.60 -36.19 -1.72
CA THR A 386 -4.07 -35.84 -3.07
C THR A 386 -4.24 -34.32 -3.17
N SER A 387 -3.31 -33.67 -3.87
CA SER A 387 -3.37 -32.23 -4.14
C SER A 387 -3.60 -31.95 -5.62
N TRP A 388 -4.40 -30.92 -5.90
CA TRP A 388 -4.59 -30.37 -7.25
C TRP A 388 -3.63 -29.22 -7.55
N GLY A 389 -2.83 -28.81 -6.56
CA GLY A 389 -1.83 -27.74 -6.68
C GLY A 389 -0.91 -27.92 -7.88
N PRO A 390 -0.20 -29.05 -8.01
CA PRO A 390 0.69 -29.29 -9.14
C PRO A 390 -0.01 -29.24 -10.50
N THR A 391 -1.20 -29.84 -10.62
CA THR A 391 -1.97 -29.81 -11.88
C THR A 391 -2.38 -28.40 -12.28
N VAL A 392 -2.77 -27.56 -11.32
CA VAL A 392 -3.09 -26.15 -11.59
C VAL A 392 -1.83 -25.36 -11.92
N ALA A 393 -0.72 -25.60 -11.22
CA ALA A 393 0.56 -24.99 -11.51
C ALA A 393 1.01 -25.29 -12.95
N ASP A 394 0.99 -26.56 -13.36
CA ASP A 394 1.36 -26.99 -14.73
C ASP A 394 0.47 -26.36 -15.80
N ALA A 395 -0.84 -26.25 -15.54
CA ALA A 395 -1.79 -25.63 -16.46
C ALA A 395 -1.52 -24.12 -16.60
N VAL A 396 -1.20 -23.43 -15.50
CA VAL A 396 -0.85 -22.01 -15.50
C VAL A 396 0.48 -21.79 -16.21
N ASP A 397 1.48 -22.62 -15.94
CA ASP A 397 2.80 -22.52 -16.57
C ASP A 397 2.73 -22.74 -18.09
N SER A 398 1.96 -23.74 -18.52
CA SER A 398 1.67 -23.99 -19.93
C SER A 398 0.98 -22.80 -20.61
N PHE A 399 0.05 -22.15 -19.92
CA PHE A 399 -0.64 -20.96 -20.41
C PHE A 399 0.30 -19.76 -20.55
N PHE A 400 1.15 -19.51 -19.55
CA PHE A 400 2.11 -18.41 -19.61
C PHE A 400 3.18 -18.63 -20.66
N THR A 401 3.67 -19.86 -20.81
CA THR A 401 4.58 -20.26 -21.89
C THR A 401 3.94 -19.99 -23.27
N TRP A 402 2.67 -20.36 -23.45
CA TRP A 402 1.96 -20.05 -24.68
C TRP A 402 1.84 -18.54 -24.93
N ILE A 403 1.56 -17.73 -23.90
CA ILE A 403 1.51 -16.26 -24.04
C ILE A 403 2.87 -15.71 -24.41
N THR A 404 3.93 -16.09 -23.70
CA THR A 404 5.29 -15.59 -23.96
C THR A 404 5.70 -15.91 -25.38
N ASP A 405 5.49 -17.14 -25.84
CA ASP A 405 5.88 -17.58 -27.17
C ASP A 405 5.06 -16.89 -28.28
N THR A 406 3.77 -16.64 -28.02
CA THR A 406 2.86 -16.03 -29.02
C THR A 406 3.10 -14.53 -29.16
N PHE A 407 3.39 -13.84 -28.07
CA PHE A 407 3.45 -12.38 -28.03
C PHE A 407 4.85 -11.78 -27.89
N ASP A 408 5.91 -12.60 -27.88
CA ASP A 408 7.30 -12.17 -27.68
C ASP A 408 7.71 -10.96 -28.54
N GLY A 409 7.42 -11.00 -29.85
CA GLY A 409 7.76 -9.89 -30.75
C GLY A 409 7.04 -8.59 -30.41
N LEU A 410 5.79 -8.66 -29.93
CA LEU A 410 5.04 -7.48 -29.49
C LEU A 410 5.53 -6.98 -28.12
N THR A 411 5.77 -7.88 -27.17
CA THR A 411 6.22 -7.52 -25.82
C THR A 411 7.59 -6.86 -25.87
N GLN A 412 8.53 -7.39 -26.65
CA GLN A 412 9.84 -6.80 -26.86
C GLN A 412 9.75 -5.45 -27.57
N ALA A 413 8.96 -5.33 -28.65
CA ALA A 413 8.80 -4.05 -29.35
C ALA A 413 8.25 -2.94 -28.44
N VAL A 414 7.30 -3.27 -27.56
CA VAL A 414 6.77 -2.31 -26.57
C VAL A 414 7.82 -1.98 -25.51
N ALA A 415 8.54 -2.99 -25.00
CA ALA A 415 9.61 -2.78 -24.03
C ALA A 415 10.71 -1.87 -24.59
N ASP A 416 11.13 -2.09 -25.83
CA ASP A 416 12.12 -1.26 -26.52
C ASP A 416 11.61 0.14 -26.81
N ALA A 417 10.35 0.29 -27.26
CA ALA A 417 9.77 1.59 -27.53
C ALA A 417 9.70 2.46 -26.27
N VAL A 418 9.29 1.90 -25.14
CA VAL A 418 9.25 2.62 -23.86
C VAL A 418 10.66 2.85 -23.32
N THR A 419 11.54 1.85 -23.40
CA THR A 419 12.90 1.95 -22.87
C THR A 419 13.71 2.98 -23.64
N ASN A 420 13.74 2.90 -24.97
CA ASN A 420 14.54 3.78 -25.80
C ASN A 420 13.87 5.13 -26.07
N GLY A 421 12.53 5.16 -26.15
CA GLY A 421 11.78 6.38 -26.46
C GLY A 421 11.47 7.26 -25.25
N LEU A 422 11.40 6.68 -24.05
CA LEU A 422 10.97 7.40 -22.84
C LEU A 422 11.94 7.25 -21.68
N LEU A 423 12.33 6.01 -21.32
CA LEU A 423 13.15 5.76 -20.12
C LEU A 423 14.58 6.27 -20.27
N ASN A 424 15.30 5.86 -21.32
CA ASN A 424 16.70 6.22 -21.53
C ASN A 424 16.89 7.73 -21.73
N PRO A 425 16.09 8.44 -22.55
CA PRO A 425 16.23 9.89 -22.70
C PRO A 425 15.99 10.63 -21.38
N LEU A 426 15.02 10.18 -20.58
CA LEU A 426 14.74 10.79 -19.29
C LEU A 426 15.85 10.46 -18.28
N GLN A 427 16.37 9.24 -18.25
CA GLN A 427 17.48 8.87 -17.39
C GLN A 427 18.73 9.68 -17.74
N ASP A 428 19.04 9.79 -19.04
CA ASP A 428 20.15 10.59 -19.53
C ASP A 428 20.04 12.05 -19.08
N LEU A 429 18.83 12.63 -19.10
CA LEU A 429 18.61 13.98 -18.61
C LEU A 429 18.74 14.08 -17.08
N ILE A 430 18.18 13.14 -16.32
CA ILE A 430 18.08 13.26 -14.86
C ILE A 430 19.36 12.76 -14.16
N ALA A 431 19.80 11.53 -14.47
CA ALA A 431 20.87 10.82 -13.79
C ALA A 431 22.26 11.06 -14.38
N GLU A 432 22.35 11.30 -15.69
CA GLU A 432 23.62 11.62 -16.38
C GLU A 432 23.90 13.13 -16.47
N SER A 433 23.01 13.97 -15.94
CA SER A 433 23.30 15.39 -15.70
C SER A 433 24.24 15.55 -14.49
N PRO A 434 25.04 16.62 -14.45
CA PRO A 434 25.75 17.02 -13.24
C PRO A 434 24.77 17.18 -12.07
N TRP A 435 25.16 16.67 -10.89
CA TRP A 435 24.27 16.65 -9.73
C TRP A 435 23.71 18.05 -9.39
N TRP A 436 24.51 19.09 -9.52
CA TRP A 436 24.13 20.47 -9.23
C TRP A 436 23.09 21.00 -10.22
N LEU A 437 23.17 20.60 -11.49
CA LEU A 437 22.22 21.01 -12.53
C LEU A 437 20.86 20.35 -12.29
N THR A 438 20.84 19.03 -12.06
CA THR A 438 19.62 18.30 -11.73
C THR A 438 19.01 18.82 -10.42
N ALA A 439 19.82 19.12 -9.40
CA ALA A 439 19.35 19.71 -8.16
C ALA A 439 18.67 21.07 -8.40
N LEU A 440 19.31 21.98 -9.14
CA LEU A 440 18.75 23.29 -9.47
C LEU A 440 17.47 23.17 -10.28
N ALA A 441 17.40 22.26 -11.25
CA ALA A 441 16.21 22.02 -12.04
C ALA A 441 15.04 21.53 -11.17
N ILE A 442 15.27 20.54 -10.29
CA ILE A 442 14.25 20.05 -9.35
C ILE A 442 13.78 21.16 -8.40
N LEU A 443 14.70 21.97 -7.87
CA LEU A 443 14.35 23.11 -6.99
C LEU A 443 13.53 24.18 -7.72
N ALA A 444 13.90 24.49 -8.97
CA ALA A 444 13.15 25.43 -9.80
C ALA A 444 11.73 24.89 -10.10
N LEU A 445 11.59 23.60 -10.44
CA LEU A 445 10.28 22.96 -10.62
C LEU A 445 9.46 22.97 -9.33
N ALA A 446 10.08 22.66 -8.18
CA ALA A 446 9.40 22.72 -6.88
C ALA A 446 8.89 24.13 -6.55
N LEU A 447 9.67 25.17 -6.88
CA LEU A 447 9.26 26.56 -6.71
C LEU A 447 8.11 26.94 -7.65
N VAL A 448 8.17 26.53 -8.92
CA VAL A 448 7.14 26.82 -9.93
C VAL A 448 5.79 26.19 -9.58
N PHE A 449 5.79 24.91 -9.18
CA PHE A 449 4.55 24.17 -8.92
C PHE A 449 4.07 24.29 -7.47
N GLY A 450 4.97 24.29 -6.49
CA GLY A 450 4.63 24.25 -5.07
C GLY A 450 4.99 25.51 -4.26
N GLY A 451 5.66 26.49 -4.88
CA GLY A 451 6.12 27.70 -4.20
C GLY A 451 7.12 27.43 -3.08
N LEU A 452 7.30 28.42 -2.20
CA LEU A 452 8.26 28.35 -1.09
C LEU A 452 7.97 27.21 -0.10
N LYS A 453 6.70 26.79 0.02
CA LYS A 453 6.29 25.69 0.92
C LYS A 453 6.81 24.32 0.47
N ALA A 454 6.98 24.11 -0.84
CA ALA A 454 7.57 22.90 -1.39
C ALA A 454 9.11 22.98 -1.45
N LEU A 455 9.66 24.18 -1.66
CA LEU A 455 11.11 24.38 -1.84
C LEU A 455 11.94 23.86 -0.65
N LEU A 456 11.59 24.25 0.58
CA LEU A 456 12.39 23.88 1.76
C LEU A 456 12.45 22.35 1.97
N PRO A 457 11.33 21.60 1.97
CA PRO A 457 11.37 20.14 1.97
C PRO A 457 12.21 19.54 0.85
N THR A 458 12.11 20.08 -0.38
CA THR A 458 12.89 19.62 -1.52
C THR A 458 14.40 19.81 -1.31
N VAL A 459 14.84 20.97 -0.81
CA VAL A 459 16.25 21.22 -0.46
C VAL A 459 16.75 20.18 0.54
N VAL A 460 15.99 19.94 1.62
CA VAL A 460 16.37 18.97 2.65
C VAL A 460 16.49 17.56 2.08
N CYS A 461 15.57 17.16 1.20
CA CYS A 461 15.62 15.85 0.55
C CYS A 461 16.84 15.71 -0.37
N LEU A 462 17.10 16.70 -1.23
CA LEU A 462 18.26 16.67 -2.15
C LEU A 462 19.60 16.68 -1.40
N VAL A 463 19.72 17.48 -0.34
CA VAL A 463 20.90 17.47 0.52
C VAL A 463 21.05 16.12 1.21
N GLY A 464 19.96 15.54 1.71
CA GLY A 464 19.97 14.20 2.31
C GLY A 464 20.48 13.13 1.34
N LEU A 465 19.99 13.11 0.09
CA LEU A 465 20.47 12.19 -0.95
C LEU A 465 21.97 12.37 -1.22
N ARG A 466 22.45 13.61 -1.24
CA ARG A 466 23.87 13.92 -1.44
C ARG A 466 24.76 13.46 -0.29
N VAL A 467 24.29 13.60 0.95
CA VAL A 467 25.00 13.17 2.17
C VAL A 467 25.06 11.64 2.25
N LEU A 468 23.97 10.95 1.87
CA LEU A 468 23.91 9.49 1.85
C LEU A 468 24.78 8.87 0.75
N GLY A 469 25.22 9.67 -0.24
CA GLY A 469 26.07 9.21 -1.34
C GLY A 469 25.34 8.43 -2.41
N LEU A 470 24.01 8.47 -2.43
CA LEU A 470 23.18 7.67 -3.36
C LEU A 470 22.46 8.56 -4.38
N TRP A 471 23.09 9.66 -4.79
CA TRP A 471 22.51 10.63 -5.72
C TRP A 471 22.16 9.99 -7.06
N HIS A 472 23.12 9.32 -7.71
CA HIS A 472 22.94 8.74 -9.02
C HIS A 472 21.86 7.63 -9.02
N ASP A 473 21.93 6.72 -8.04
CA ASP A 473 20.92 5.66 -7.87
C ASP A 473 19.53 6.25 -7.56
N ALA A 474 19.45 7.34 -6.79
CA ALA A 474 18.20 8.05 -6.55
C ALA A 474 17.64 8.68 -7.82
N MET A 475 18.48 9.20 -8.72
CA MET A 475 18.04 9.76 -10.01
C MET A 475 17.57 8.69 -10.99
N ILE A 476 18.23 7.54 -11.06
CA ILE A 476 17.75 6.37 -11.83
C ILE A 476 16.39 5.92 -11.30
N THR A 477 16.27 5.80 -9.97
CA THR A 477 15.01 5.44 -9.31
C THR A 477 13.90 6.44 -9.60
N LEU A 478 14.19 7.73 -9.46
CA LEU A 478 13.26 8.82 -9.79
C LEU A 478 12.78 8.74 -11.24
N THR A 479 13.68 8.44 -12.17
CA THR A 479 13.34 8.29 -13.59
C THR A 479 12.32 7.16 -13.80
N MET A 480 12.61 5.96 -13.28
CA MET A 480 11.69 4.81 -13.40
C MET A 480 10.33 5.10 -12.77
N VAL A 481 10.34 5.75 -11.61
CA VAL A 481 9.12 6.13 -10.87
C VAL A 481 8.28 7.14 -11.68
N LEU A 482 8.91 8.16 -12.27
CA LEU A 482 8.21 9.15 -13.10
C LEU A 482 7.63 8.52 -14.37
N VAL A 483 8.37 7.63 -15.04
CA VAL A 483 7.89 6.90 -16.22
C VAL A 483 6.71 6.00 -15.86
N ALA A 484 6.83 5.18 -14.80
CA ALA A 484 5.75 4.32 -14.34
C ALA A 484 4.50 5.14 -13.96
N THR A 485 4.67 6.27 -13.26
CA THR A 485 3.57 7.16 -12.87
C THR A 485 2.90 7.80 -14.07
N LEU A 486 3.66 8.19 -15.10
CA LEU A 486 3.12 8.69 -16.35
C LEU A 486 2.24 7.62 -17.03
N LEU A 487 2.74 6.38 -17.14
CA LEU A 487 1.99 5.26 -17.72
C LEU A 487 0.72 4.94 -16.91
N VAL A 488 0.81 4.95 -15.58
CA VAL A 488 -0.34 4.80 -14.66
C VAL A 488 -1.37 5.90 -14.91
N MET A 489 -0.94 7.16 -15.05
CA MET A 489 -1.86 8.27 -15.26
C MET A 489 -2.51 8.26 -16.65
N VAL A 490 -1.78 7.85 -17.68
CA VAL A 490 -2.36 7.62 -19.01
C VAL A 490 -3.46 6.55 -18.92
N LEU A 491 -3.17 5.42 -18.29
CA LEU A 491 -4.15 4.34 -18.12
C LEU A 491 -5.34 4.77 -17.24
N ALA A 492 -5.08 5.51 -16.16
CA ALA A 492 -6.09 6.02 -15.24
C ALA A 492 -7.05 7.01 -15.90
N VAL A 493 -6.54 7.93 -16.72
CA VAL A 493 -7.38 8.87 -17.47
C VAL A 493 -8.20 8.14 -18.53
N VAL A 494 -7.59 7.23 -19.30
CA VAL A 494 -8.29 6.49 -20.35
C VAL A 494 -9.37 5.58 -19.79
N LEU A 495 -9.01 4.64 -18.91
CA LEU A 495 -9.95 3.68 -18.35
C LEU A 495 -10.89 4.33 -17.33
N GLY A 496 -10.40 5.28 -16.51
CA GLY A 496 -11.20 5.93 -15.49
C GLY A 496 -12.32 6.79 -16.10
N VAL A 497 -12.02 7.59 -17.12
CA VAL A 497 -13.06 8.36 -17.85
C VAL A 497 -14.03 7.41 -18.55
N TRP A 498 -13.56 6.29 -19.12
CA TRP A 498 -14.43 5.31 -19.77
C TRP A 498 -15.39 4.63 -18.79
N MET A 499 -14.90 4.22 -17.62
CA MET A 499 -15.70 3.68 -16.50
C MET A 499 -16.67 4.72 -15.94
N ALA A 500 -16.27 5.98 -15.81
CA ALA A 500 -17.13 7.03 -15.29
C ALA A 500 -18.37 7.25 -16.18
N ARG A 501 -18.20 7.16 -17.50
CA ARG A 501 -19.26 7.46 -18.48
C ARG A 501 -20.13 6.25 -18.85
N ARG A 502 -19.62 5.02 -18.72
CA ARG A 502 -20.37 3.81 -19.09
C ARG A 502 -20.49 2.84 -17.91
N ARG A 503 -21.71 2.70 -17.38
CA ARG A 503 -22.02 1.77 -16.27
C ARG A 503 -21.60 0.33 -16.57
N MET A 504 -21.78 -0.15 -17.81
CA MET A 504 -21.38 -1.50 -18.20
C MET A 504 -19.87 -1.70 -18.12
N VAL A 505 -19.09 -0.67 -18.46
CA VAL A 505 -17.63 -0.72 -18.40
C VAL A 505 -17.16 -0.73 -16.94
N ASP A 506 -17.76 0.11 -16.08
CA ASP A 506 -17.47 0.09 -14.64
C ASP A 506 -17.78 -1.28 -14.03
N LEU A 507 -18.95 -1.86 -14.33
CA LEU A 507 -19.32 -3.18 -13.83
C LEU A 507 -18.40 -4.30 -14.34
N ALA A 508 -17.88 -4.18 -15.56
CA ALA A 508 -16.96 -5.16 -16.14
C ALA A 508 -15.53 -5.03 -15.59
N ILE A 509 -15.00 -3.82 -15.48
CA ILE A 509 -13.58 -3.57 -15.15
C ILE A 509 -13.35 -3.55 -13.63
N ARG A 510 -14.29 -3.01 -12.85
CA ARG A 510 -14.11 -2.79 -11.40
C ARG A 510 -13.71 -4.05 -10.62
N PRO A 511 -14.29 -5.25 -10.86
CA PRO A 511 -13.85 -6.46 -10.17
C PRO A 511 -12.38 -6.82 -10.39
N PHE A 512 -11.84 -6.58 -11.60
CA PHE A 512 -10.42 -6.81 -11.89
C PHE A 512 -9.53 -5.80 -11.17
N LEU A 513 -9.97 -4.54 -11.08
CA LEU A 513 -9.25 -3.51 -10.32
C LEU A 513 -9.35 -3.74 -8.79
N ASP A 514 -10.44 -4.34 -8.31
CA ASP A 514 -10.58 -4.78 -6.92
C ASP A 514 -9.62 -5.94 -6.65
N ALA A 515 -9.62 -6.97 -7.51
CA ALA A 515 -8.71 -8.10 -7.41
C ALA A 515 -7.23 -7.66 -7.44
N GLY A 516 -6.84 -6.81 -8.39
CA GLY A 516 -5.47 -6.30 -8.51
C GLY A 516 -4.97 -5.54 -7.28
N GLN A 517 -5.86 -4.97 -6.47
CA GLN A 517 -5.50 -4.32 -5.19
C GLN A 517 -5.34 -5.30 -4.03
N THR A 518 -5.89 -6.50 -4.16
CA THR A 518 -5.84 -7.54 -3.11
C THR A 518 -4.75 -8.58 -3.34
N ILE A 519 -4.27 -8.71 -4.59
CA ILE A 519 -3.19 -9.64 -4.94
C ILE A 519 -1.86 -9.11 -4.41
N PRO A 520 -1.09 -9.90 -3.64
CA PRO A 520 0.21 -9.49 -3.14
C PRO A 520 1.20 -9.16 -4.26
N PRO A 521 2.13 -8.22 -4.01
CA PRO A 521 3.07 -7.75 -5.02
C PRO A 521 3.85 -8.78 -5.82
N PHE A 522 4.32 -9.81 -5.14
CA PHE A 522 5.17 -10.83 -5.74
C PHE A 522 4.41 -11.76 -6.69
N VAL A 523 3.10 -11.91 -6.49
CA VAL A 523 2.28 -12.80 -7.33
C VAL A 523 2.18 -12.26 -8.75
N TYR A 524 1.98 -10.95 -8.93
CA TYR A 524 1.92 -10.36 -10.27
C TYR A 524 3.30 -10.07 -10.86
N LEU A 525 4.35 -10.00 -10.04
CA LEU A 525 5.72 -9.76 -10.51
C LEU A 525 6.23 -10.90 -11.40
N ILE A 526 5.84 -12.14 -11.10
CA ILE A 526 6.36 -13.34 -11.75
C ILE A 526 5.88 -13.44 -13.20
N PRO A 527 4.58 -13.30 -13.51
CA PRO A 527 4.11 -13.13 -14.88
C PRO A 527 4.81 -12.00 -15.65
N VAL A 528 5.04 -10.86 -15.01
CA VAL A 528 5.69 -9.71 -15.65
C VAL A 528 7.16 -10.02 -15.96
N LEU A 529 7.86 -10.70 -15.04
CA LEU A 529 9.22 -11.19 -15.25
C LEU A 529 9.29 -12.25 -16.35
N ALA A 530 8.32 -13.17 -16.41
CA ALA A 530 8.25 -14.15 -17.48
C ALA A 530 8.04 -13.50 -18.86
N LEU A 531 7.21 -12.45 -18.94
CA LEU A 531 6.89 -11.76 -20.21
C LEU A 531 7.99 -10.83 -20.72
N PHE A 532 8.74 -10.19 -19.83
CA PHE A 532 9.69 -9.13 -20.20
C PHE A 532 11.14 -9.39 -19.76
N GLY A 533 11.39 -10.50 -19.08
CA GLY A 533 12.70 -10.82 -18.50
C GLY A 533 13.12 -9.85 -17.38
N PRO A 534 14.31 -10.03 -16.78
CA PRO A 534 14.82 -9.12 -15.77
C PRO A 534 15.28 -7.79 -16.41
N SER A 535 14.59 -6.68 -16.12
CA SER A 535 14.95 -5.36 -16.65
C SER A 535 14.32 -4.19 -15.87
N ARG A 536 14.82 -2.97 -16.12
CA ARG A 536 14.20 -1.72 -15.66
C ARG A 536 12.76 -1.57 -16.16
N PHE A 537 12.48 -1.99 -17.39
CA PHE A 537 11.14 -1.95 -17.96
C PHE A 537 10.17 -2.87 -17.22
N THR A 538 10.61 -4.09 -16.90
CA THR A 538 9.84 -5.08 -16.13
C THR A 538 9.42 -4.53 -14.78
N ALA A 539 10.33 -3.84 -14.08
CA ALA A 539 10.02 -3.17 -12.83
C ALA A 539 9.01 -2.02 -12.98
N ILE A 540 9.12 -1.23 -14.05
CA ILE A 540 8.15 -0.18 -14.38
C ILE A 540 6.76 -0.79 -14.58
N ILE A 541 6.64 -1.86 -15.38
CA ILE A 541 5.36 -2.53 -15.62
C ILE A 541 4.79 -3.14 -14.34
N ALA A 542 5.62 -3.76 -13.50
CA ALA A 542 5.17 -4.28 -12.22
C ALA A 542 4.63 -3.17 -11.30
N GLY A 543 5.28 -1.99 -11.29
CA GLY A 543 4.78 -0.79 -10.62
C GLY A 543 3.46 -0.27 -11.21
N VAL A 544 3.31 -0.29 -12.54
CA VAL A 544 2.08 0.10 -13.24
C VAL A 544 0.92 -0.82 -12.87
N VAL A 545 1.12 -2.15 -12.88
CA VAL A 545 0.10 -3.14 -12.52
C VAL A 545 -0.38 -2.93 -11.08
N TYR A 546 0.52 -2.60 -10.17
CA TYR A 546 0.18 -2.34 -8.77
C TYR A 546 -0.57 -1.01 -8.55
N ALA A 547 -0.12 0.06 -9.20
CA ALA A 547 -0.63 1.41 -8.95
C ALA A 547 -1.86 1.78 -9.78
N ALA A 548 -2.01 1.21 -10.98
CA ALA A 548 -3.09 1.52 -11.91
C ALA A 548 -4.49 1.32 -11.33
N PRO A 549 -4.81 0.22 -10.62
CA PRO A 549 -6.16 0.00 -10.10
C PRO A 549 -6.69 1.13 -9.22
N ILE A 550 -5.83 1.70 -8.37
CA ILE A 550 -6.21 2.79 -7.47
C ILE A 550 -6.36 4.09 -8.24
N ALA A 551 -5.41 4.41 -9.11
CA ALA A 551 -5.46 5.63 -9.92
C ALA A 551 -6.69 5.64 -10.86
N ILE A 552 -7.00 4.52 -11.53
CA ILE A 552 -8.17 4.36 -12.41
C ILE A 552 -9.47 4.64 -11.64
N LYS A 553 -9.63 4.05 -10.44
CA LYS A 553 -10.83 4.25 -9.61
C LYS A 553 -10.96 5.71 -9.15
N LEU A 554 -9.87 6.32 -8.69
CA LEU A 554 -9.88 7.72 -8.25
C LEU A 554 -10.26 8.68 -9.37
N VAL A 555 -9.76 8.46 -10.59
CA VAL A 555 -10.16 9.25 -11.77
C VAL A 555 -11.62 8.98 -12.14
N ALA A 556 -12.06 7.72 -12.15
CA ALA A 556 -13.43 7.35 -12.46
C ALA A 556 -14.43 8.03 -11.51
N ASP A 557 -14.18 7.96 -10.21
CA ASP A 557 -15.03 8.56 -9.19
C ASP A 557 -14.99 10.11 -9.27
N GLY A 558 -13.81 10.69 -9.53
CA GLY A 558 -13.65 12.13 -9.73
C GLY A 558 -14.47 12.68 -10.90
N VAL A 559 -14.37 12.02 -12.06
CA VAL A 559 -15.12 12.40 -13.27
C VAL A 559 -16.62 12.20 -13.09
N ARG A 560 -17.03 11.14 -12.37
CA ARG A 560 -18.44 10.84 -12.09
C ARG A 560 -19.09 11.84 -11.13
N ASN A 561 -18.31 12.43 -10.23
CA ASN A 561 -18.78 13.40 -9.24
C ASN A 561 -18.95 14.83 -9.81
N VAL A 562 -18.63 15.06 -11.09
CA VAL A 562 -18.90 16.34 -11.76
C VAL A 562 -20.43 16.55 -11.85
N SER A 563 -20.88 17.76 -11.49
CA SER A 563 -22.31 18.10 -11.40
C SER A 563 -23.04 17.86 -12.72
N THR A 564 -24.16 17.14 -12.65
CA THR A 564 -25.03 16.85 -13.79
C THR A 564 -25.55 18.13 -14.44
N THR A 565 -25.88 19.16 -13.65
CA THR A 565 -26.32 20.48 -14.12
C THR A 565 -25.28 21.16 -15.01
N THR A 566 -24.00 21.04 -14.67
CA THR A 566 -22.90 21.61 -15.48
C THR A 566 -22.73 20.85 -16.79
N LEU A 567 -22.90 19.52 -16.77
CA LEU A 567 -22.86 18.70 -17.98
C LEU A 567 -24.05 18.97 -18.90
N GLU A 568 -25.25 19.15 -18.34
CA GLU A 568 -26.46 19.53 -19.09
C GLU A 568 -26.34 20.92 -19.70
N ALA A 569 -25.78 21.89 -18.96
CA ALA A 569 -25.47 23.22 -19.48
C ALA A 569 -24.48 23.16 -20.64
N ALA A 570 -23.39 22.39 -20.51
CA ALA A 570 -22.40 22.21 -21.57
C ALA A 570 -22.99 21.54 -22.82
N ARG A 571 -23.88 20.55 -22.66
CA ARG A 571 -24.57 19.91 -23.80
C ARG A 571 -25.55 20.86 -24.47
N SER A 572 -26.25 21.69 -23.68
CA SER A 572 -27.21 22.68 -24.18
C SER A 572 -26.54 23.76 -25.04
N THR A 573 -25.24 24.02 -24.83
CA THR A 573 -24.43 24.92 -25.68
C THR A 573 -23.81 24.23 -26.89
N GLY A 574 -24.17 22.97 -27.17
CA GLY A 574 -23.70 22.22 -28.33
C GLY A 574 -22.33 21.56 -28.15
N SER A 575 -21.85 21.40 -26.91
CA SER A 575 -20.56 20.73 -26.66
C SER A 575 -20.63 19.25 -27.09
N THR A 576 -19.69 18.85 -27.94
CA THR A 576 -19.49 17.44 -28.29
C THR A 576 -19.03 16.64 -27.07
N THR A 577 -19.18 15.31 -27.12
CA THR A 577 -18.67 14.41 -26.07
C THR A 577 -17.19 14.64 -25.74
N TRP A 578 -16.35 14.87 -26.75
CA TRP A 578 -14.92 15.10 -26.51
C TRP A 578 -14.66 16.45 -25.84
N GLN A 579 -15.42 17.49 -26.21
CA GLN A 579 -15.36 18.80 -25.54
C GLN A 579 -15.88 18.73 -24.11
N GLU A 580 -16.94 17.96 -23.83
CA GLU A 580 -17.44 17.72 -22.49
C GLU A 580 -16.36 17.06 -21.61
N ILE A 581 -15.66 16.04 -22.13
CA ILE A 581 -14.56 15.37 -21.40
C ILE A 581 -13.41 16.34 -21.16
N THR A 582 -12.88 16.95 -22.22
CA THR A 582 -11.61 17.70 -22.16
C THR A 582 -11.76 19.10 -21.58
N LYS A 583 -12.91 19.76 -21.75
CA LYS A 583 -13.13 21.16 -21.32
C LYS A 583 -13.99 21.31 -20.07
N VAL A 584 -14.71 20.26 -19.65
CA VAL A 584 -15.59 20.33 -18.48
C VAL A 584 -15.21 19.27 -17.45
N GLN A 585 -15.28 17.99 -17.79
CA GLN A 585 -15.09 16.91 -16.82
C GLN A 585 -13.67 16.85 -16.26
N LEU A 586 -12.64 16.80 -17.11
CA LEU A 586 -11.25 16.70 -16.67
C LEU A 586 -10.80 17.94 -15.87
N PRO A 587 -11.09 19.19 -16.29
CA PRO A 587 -10.77 20.37 -15.49
C PRO A 587 -11.49 20.38 -14.14
N MET A 588 -12.78 20.04 -14.07
CA MET A 588 -13.52 20.00 -12.81
C MET A 588 -13.07 18.86 -11.89
N ALA A 589 -12.59 17.75 -12.46
CA ALA A 589 -12.05 16.62 -11.72
C ALA A 589 -10.56 16.76 -11.35
N GLN A 590 -9.93 17.92 -11.59
CA GLN A 590 -8.48 18.12 -11.39
C GLN A 590 -7.97 17.67 -10.00
N GLY A 591 -8.74 17.91 -8.94
CA GLY A 591 -8.38 17.48 -7.59
C GLY A 591 -8.27 15.95 -7.47
N SER A 592 -9.17 15.22 -8.13
CA SER A 592 -9.13 13.76 -8.21
C SER A 592 -8.00 13.26 -9.11
N LEU A 593 -7.69 13.96 -10.21
CA LEU A 593 -6.53 13.61 -11.06
C LEU A 593 -5.21 13.79 -10.29
N VAL A 594 -5.04 14.89 -9.55
CA VAL A 594 -3.83 15.10 -8.75
C VAL A 594 -3.75 14.10 -7.60
N LEU A 595 -4.88 13.78 -6.96
CA LEU A 595 -4.93 12.72 -5.96
C LEU A 595 -4.55 11.37 -6.56
N ALA A 596 -5.07 11.03 -7.75
CA ALA A 596 -4.73 9.80 -8.47
C ALA A 596 -3.25 9.76 -8.86
N ALA A 597 -2.67 10.87 -9.30
CA ALA A 597 -1.24 10.96 -9.60
C ALA A 597 -0.38 10.78 -8.35
N ASN A 598 -0.75 11.42 -7.23
CA ASN A 598 -0.02 11.25 -5.97
C ASN A 598 -0.10 9.82 -5.45
N GLN A 599 -1.29 9.21 -5.46
CA GLN A 599 -1.45 7.81 -5.06
C GLN A 599 -0.70 6.89 -6.02
N GLY A 600 -0.88 7.06 -7.34
CA GLY A 600 -0.16 6.29 -8.34
C GLY A 600 1.35 6.32 -8.11
N LEU A 601 1.92 7.51 -7.89
CA LEU A 601 3.33 7.69 -7.57
C LEU A 601 3.75 6.94 -6.29
N LEU A 602 3.03 7.12 -5.19
CA LEU A 602 3.39 6.52 -3.91
C LEU A 602 3.36 4.98 -4.00
N TYR A 603 2.38 4.41 -4.70
CA TYR A 603 2.30 2.96 -4.93
C TYR A 603 3.43 2.47 -5.84
N VAL A 604 3.79 3.21 -6.88
CA VAL A 604 4.97 2.91 -7.71
C VAL A 604 6.25 2.96 -6.87
N LEU A 605 6.42 3.97 -6.00
CA LEU A 605 7.58 4.09 -5.12
C LEU A 605 7.68 2.92 -4.14
N SER A 606 6.56 2.47 -3.57
CA SER A 606 6.53 1.26 -2.74
C SER A 606 7.00 0.01 -3.49
N MET A 607 6.83 -0.02 -4.81
CA MET A 607 7.24 -1.14 -5.67
C MET A 607 8.71 -1.09 -6.10
N VAL A 608 9.43 0.03 -5.89
CA VAL A 608 10.82 0.20 -6.35
C VAL A 608 11.75 -0.89 -5.82
N VAL A 609 11.61 -1.28 -4.55
CA VAL A 609 12.47 -2.32 -3.96
C VAL A 609 12.25 -3.66 -4.63
N ILE A 610 10.98 -3.97 -4.93
CA ILE A 610 10.62 -5.20 -5.63
C ILE A 610 11.13 -5.16 -7.08
N GLY A 611 11.05 -4.02 -7.74
CA GLY A 611 11.67 -3.81 -9.06
C GLY A 611 13.19 -4.03 -9.05
N GLY A 612 13.88 -3.62 -7.98
CA GLY A 612 15.31 -3.85 -7.79
C GLY A 612 15.72 -5.32 -7.85
N MET A 613 14.87 -6.23 -7.35
CA MET A 613 15.09 -7.68 -7.42
C MET A 613 14.95 -8.27 -8.82
N VAL A 614 14.23 -7.57 -9.70
CA VAL A 614 13.91 -8.04 -11.05
C VAL A 614 14.76 -7.32 -12.10
N GLY A 615 15.92 -6.78 -11.68
CA GLY A 615 16.90 -6.20 -12.59
C GLY A 615 16.72 -4.71 -12.89
N ALA A 616 15.93 -3.97 -12.09
CA ALA A 616 15.87 -2.51 -12.21
C ALA A 616 17.14 -1.79 -11.76
N GLY A 617 17.90 -2.41 -10.84
CA GLY A 617 19.08 -1.80 -10.23
C GLY A 617 18.74 -0.67 -9.25
N ALA A 618 19.68 0.26 -9.09
CA ALA A 618 19.56 1.49 -8.28
C ALA A 618 19.17 1.24 -6.81
N LEU A 619 18.45 2.18 -6.18
CA LEU A 619 18.13 2.14 -4.74
C LEU A 619 17.41 0.85 -4.33
N GLY A 620 16.54 0.32 -5.20
CA GLY A 620 15.83 -0.92 -4.92
C GLY A 620 16.78 -2.12 -4.77
N TYR A 621 17.78 -2.20 -5.65
CA TYR A 621 18.81 -3.24 -5.58
C TYR A 621 19.70 -3.09 -4.34
N ASP A 622 20.11 -1.87 -3.99
CA ASP A 622 20.95 -1.62 -2.81
C ASP A 622 20.29 -2.07 -1.50
N ILE A 623 18.96 -1.90 -1.37
CA ILE A 623 18.20 -2.36 -0.22
C ILE A 623 18.21 -3.89 -0.12
N VAL A 624 17.97 -4.57 -1.25
CA VAL A 624 17.97 -6.04 -1.32
C VAL A 624 19.37 -6.57 -1.01
N LEU A 625 20.39 -5.94 -1.57
CA LEU A 625 21.78 -6.31 -1.33
C LEU A 625 22.14 -6.18 0.15
N GLY A 626 21.81 -5.04 0.78
CA GLY A 626 22.05 -4.80 2.21
C GLY A 626 21.24 -5.70 3.16
N ALA A 627 20.11 -6.27 2.69
CA ALA A 627 19.38 -7.29 3.43
C ALA A 627 20.03 -8.68 3.31
N SER A 628 20.61 -9.00 2.14
CA SER A 628 21.25 -10.30 1.86
C SER A 628 22.71 -10.40 2.35
N ARG A 629 23.40 -9.26 2.50
CA ARG A 629 24.82 -9.19 2.88
C ARG A 629 25.01 -8.22 4.02
N SER A 630 25.58 -8.71 5.11
CA SER A 630 25.85 -7.90 6.29
C SER A 630 26.81 -6.74 5.99
N GLU A 631 27.85 -6.92 5.19
CA GLU A 631 28.79 -5.82 4.88
C GLU A 631 28.10 -4.62 4.20
N GLU A 632 27.02 -4.88 3.46
CA GLU A 632 26.29 -3.89 2.65
C GLU A 632 25.09 -3.27 3.40
N TRP A 633 24.88 -3.63 4.67
CA TRP A 633 23.70 -3.23 5.43
C TRP A 633 23.51 -1.72 5.54
N GLY A 634 24.59 -0.98 5.83
CA GLY A 634 24.54 0.47 5.94
C GLY A 634 24.20 1.16 4.62
N LYS A 635 24.67 0.60 3.49
CA LYS A 635 24.27 1.06 2.15
C LYS A 635 22.80 0.77 1.88
N GLY A 636 22.30 -0.42 2.23
CA GLY A 636 20.88 -0.76 2.12
C GLY A 636 19.98 0.13 2.99
N ALA A 637 20.40 0.44 4.22
CA ALA A 637 19.68 1.36 5.11
C ALA A 637 19.65 2.79 4.52
N ALA A 638 20.79 3.28 4.02
CA ALA A 638 20.88 4.58 3.34
C ALA A 638 20.00 4.64 2.08
N ALA A 639 19.93 3.56 1.31
CA ALA A 639 19.07 3.45 0.14
C ALA A 639 17.59 3.50 0.52
N GLY A 640 17.21 2.84 1.61
CA GLY A 640 15.87 2.92 2.16
C GLY A 640 15.47 4.34 2.57
N ILE A 641 16.34 5.05 3.29
CA ILE A 641 16.15 6.46 3.64
C ILE A 641 16.03 7.31 2.37
N SER A 642 16.85 7.02 1.35
CA SER A 642 16.83 7.75 0.07
C SER A 642 15.50 7.61 -0.67
N ILE A 643 14.89 6.41 -0.69
CA ILE A 643 13.53 6.24 -1.28
C ILE A 643 12.49 7.05 -0.49
N VAL A 644 12.59 7.10 0.84
CA VAL A 644 11.69 7.92 1.67
C VAL A 644 11.85 9.40 1.35
N LEU A 645 13.08 9.89 1.21
CA LEU A 645 13.35 11.28 0.81
C LEU A 645 12.78 11.59 -0.58
N LEU A 646 12.91 10.69 -1.55
CA LEU A 646 12.27 10.84 -2.87
C LEU A 646 10.75 10.90 -2.76
N GLY A 647 10.14 10.01 -1.98
CA GLY A 647 8.70 9.99 -1.75
C GLY A 647 8.18 11.27 -1.11
N ILE A 648 8.84 11.74 -0.04
CA ILE A 648 8.50 13.01 0.62
C ILE A 648 8.66 14.18 -0.35
N MET A 649 9.77 14.24 -1.09
CA MET A 649 10.04 15.32 -2.05
C MET A 649 8.92 15.42 -3.09
N LEU A 650 8.59 14.30 -3.74
CA LEU A 650 7.61 14.27 -4.82
C LEU A 650 6.19 14.53 -4.32
N ASP A 651 5.82 13.93 -3.19
CA ASP A 651 4.53 14.16 -2.56
C ASP A 651 4.33 15.63 -2.16
N ARG A 652 5.36 16.28 -1.60
CA ARG A 652 5.28 17.71 -1.23
C ARG A 652 5.11 18.60 -2.46
N ILE A 653 5.82 18.32 -3.55
CA ILE A 653 5.70 19.06 -4.81
C ILE A 653 4.28 18.91 -5.38
N MET A 654 3.75 17.69 -5.47
CA MET A 654 2.41 17.44 -6.02
C MET A 654 1.29 18.00 -5.15
N ARG A 655 1.32 17.80 -3.82
CA ARG A 655 0.29 18.32 -2.90
C ARG A 655 0.27 19.84 -2.87
N ALA A 656 1.41 20.50 -3.04
CA ALA A 656 1.49 21.95 -3.10
C ALA A 656 0.88 22.51 -4.40
N SER A 657 1.05 21.80 -5.53
CA SER A 657 0.40 22.16 -6.80
C SER A 657 -1.13 22.18 -6.66
N ALA A 658 -1.72 21.16 -6.03
CA ALA A 658 -3.18 21.03 -5.89
C ALA A 658 -3.87 22.15 -5.11
N ARG A 659 -3.19 22.75 -4.13
CA ARG A 659 -3.78 23.75 -3.21
C ARG A 659 -3.79 25.16 -3.79
N THR A 660 -3.04 25.41 -4.85
CA THR A 660 -2.90 26.79 -5.36
C THR A 660 -3.94 27.14 -6.41
N ASP A 661 -4.71 26.17 -6.91
CA ASP A 661 -5.80 26.40 -7.88
C ASP A 661 -7.15 26.67 -7.18
N THR A 662 -7.19 26.62 -5.84
CA THR A 662 -8.39 26.93 -5.02
C THR A 662 -8.38 28.32 -4.39
N ASP A 663 -7.27 29.06 -4.52
CA ASP A 663 -7.09 30.45 -4.08
C ASP A 663 -7.01 31.36 -5.31
#